data_AF-A0A8J6VMQ7-F1
#
_entry.id   AF-A0A8J6VMQ7-F1
#
_cell.length_a   1.000
_cell.length_b   1.000
_cell.length_c   1.000
_cell.angle_alpha   90.00
_cell.angle_beta   90.00
_cell.angle_gamma   90.00
#
_symmetry.space_group_name_H-M   'P 1'
#
loop_
_entity.id
_entity.type
_entity.pdbx_description
1 polymer ?
#
loop_
_entity_poly.entity_id
_entity_poly.type
_entity_poly.pdbx_seq_one_letter_code
_entity_poly.pdbx_strand_id
1 'polypeptide(L)'
;MTTTPKLITLNCSGGISLGAYMAGVFYELTKEAVQPEPKVIIDIITGSSAGAMSGAIAAYCLLNGNVAPPSKYINLEKITDEAHKSPLYQAWVEQADIEQIDSFAVMLSSFKDGYKATIESFVNSFESTLEKYKVSSSPIRRAIFKLFKKSQSSESTPQQKRNRTNLSVLSGEAIKKIAQLVIDPPQITDNTKPLALLMTLTNLQGLLEKVTLADSQGLVEQEIEAIASSETRQFLFHSKLDQQKMNKMWEKAVIGGRASGAFPLAFPPIWDHSDITSLNLKNLSDDYFATLNPKILKKEGLGAIPRTENSDTDLMFLYTDGGILDGLPILKGIDLEHDLRLRKIHNNGNSRQQFRQEFTAQQSSSNTERLHVYIRPIPVENLKSDERLTQGYFPMLEVGIKGLTLPKAEHDSMRLKEIQKRNELVQAKQELLEKLQYQGVENITQIKEKLEEAIPYRHVNLRPITPAIIGKIAELEKHPNLSRLKPIYANLPNNIQVSLQEGSAAALLASDFLGAFGGFFDKRYRDHDFILGRICGITWLHEHCNVEISEAEVEELVRDAQKYLLDKDPQPADLKFSQKIRIARMGLRALRIVVTESKIIGLAWLFVLGVVKLSAILLLAILEILATLFIGLTDMVERMHKMMFGSGS
;
A
#
# COMPACT_ATOMS: atom_id res chain seq x y z
N MET A 1 -11.58 -37.41 8.46
CA MET A 1 -10.95 -36.65 9.57
C MET A 1 -11.09 -35.18 9.23
N THR A 2 -11.91 -34.42 9.96
CA THR A 2 -12.04 -32.96 9.78
C THR A 2 -10.75 -32.32 10.25
N THR A 3 -9.89 -31.91 9.31
CA THR A 3 -8.66 -31.19 9.59
C THR A 3 -8.99 -29.85 10.27
N THR A 4 -8.38 -29.58 11.43
CA THR A 4 -8.49 -28.26 12.08
C THR A 4 -8.01 -27.17 11.12
N PRO A 5 -8.75 -26.05 10.99
CA PRO A 5 -8.36 -24.97 10.09
C PRO A 5 -7.02 -24.37 10.49
N LYS A 6 -6.22 -23.97 9.49
CA LYS A 6 -4.96 -23.25 9.70
C LYS A 6 -5.24 -21.78 9.97
N LEU A 7 -4.68 -21.25 11.06
CA LEU A 7 -4.73 -19.82 11.36
C LEU A 7 -3.70 -19.09 10.50
N ILE A 8 -4.12 -18.00 9.85
CA ILE A 8 -3.30 -17.23 8.92
C ILE A 8 -3.23 -15.77 9.37
N THR A 9 -2.01 -15.28 9.55
CA THR A 9 -1.73 -13.84 9.48
C THR A 9 -1.28 -13.52 8.07
N LEU A 10 -2.03 -12.64 7.40
CA LEU A 10 -1.82 -12.30 6.01
C LEU A 10 -1.13 -10.94 5.90
N ASN A 11 0.08 -10.93 5.36
CA ASN A 11 0.85 -9.73 5.14
C ASN A 11 0.90 -9.36 3.65
N CYS A 12 0.64 -8.09 3.38
CA CYS A 12 0.49 -7.54 2.05
C CYS A 12 1.55 -6.44 1.88
N SER A 13 2.63 -6.78 1.17
CA SER A 13 3.69 -5.80 0.88
C SER A 13 3.20 -4.74 -0.10
N GLY A 14 3.84 -3.55 -0.06
CA GLY A 14 3.46 -2.46 -0.95
C GLY A 14 3.95 -2.61 -2.39
N GLY A 15 3.40 -1.82 -3.31
CA GLY A 15 3.75 -1.80 -4.74
C GLY A 15 2.50 -1.62 -5.61
N ILE A 16 2.45 -0.56 -6.39
CA ILE A 16 1.18 -0.04 -6.93
C ILE A 16 0.60 -0.96 -8.02
N SER A 17 1.39 -1.45 -8.98
CA SER A 17 0.89 -2.40 -9.99
C SER A 17 0.77 -3.84 -9.51
N LEU A 18 1.18 -4.14 -8.27
CA LEU A 18 1.04 -5.47 -7.67
C LEU A 18 -0.39 -5.75 -7.19
N GLY A 19 -1.26 -4.74 -7.23
CA GLY A 19 -2.64 -4.85 -6.78
C GLY A 19 -3.41 -5.96 -7.48
N ALA A 20 -3.23 -6.16 -8.79
CA ALA A 20 -3.92 -7.21 -9.54
C ALA A 20 -3.46 -8.62 -9.16
N TYR A 21 -2.14 -8.84 -9.06
CA TYR A 21 -1.58 -10.11 -8.56
C TYR A 21 -2.07 -10.43 -7.15
N MET A 22 -1.97 -9.47 -6.23
CA MET A 22 -2.46 -9.63 -4.86
C MET A 22 -3.98 -9.88 -4.83
N ALA A 23 -4.75 -9.23 -5.70
CA ALA A 23 -6.18 -9.43 -5.82
C ALA A 23 -6.53 -10.86 -6.22
N GLY A 24 -5.79 -11.46 -7.15
CA GLY A 24 -5.93 -12.87 -7.52
C GLY A 24 -5.63 -13.81 -6.36
N VAL A 25 -4.55 -13.57 -5.61
CA VAL A 25 -4.21 -14.36 -4.43
C VAL A 25 -5.29 -14.21 -3.34
N PHE A 26 -5.72 -12.98 -3.04
CA PHE A 26 -6.77 -12.73 -2.05
C PHE A 26 -8.10 -13.34 -2.43
N TYR A 27 -8.42 -13.40 -3.72
CA TYR A 27 -9.64 -14.01 -4.18
C TYR A 27 -9.71 -15.48 -3.72
N GLU A 28 -8.67 -16.27 -4.00
CA GLU A 28 -8.65 -17.69 -3.59
C GLU A 28 -8.58 -17.85 -2.07
N LEU A 29 -7.76 -17.05 -1.37
CA LEU A 29 -7.65 -17.12 0.10
C LEU A 29 -8.95 -16.75 0.83
N THR A 30 -9.62 -15.68 0.39
CA THR A 30 -10.89 -15.25 1.00
C THR A 30 -12.03 -16.20 0.64
N LYS A 31 -12.06 -16.72 -0.60
CA LYS A 31 -13.03 -17.72 -1.06
C LYS A 31 -13.01 -18.98 -0.21
N GLU A 32 -11.83 -19.45 0.19
CA GLU A 32 -11.72 -20.58 1.12
C GLU A 32 -12.11 -20.18 2.56
N ALA A 33 -11.68 -19.02 3.04
CA ALA A 33 -11.90 -18.59 4.42
C ALA A 33 -13.37 -18.31 4.79
N VAL A 34 -14.20 -17.96 3.80
CA VAL A 34 -15.65 -17.70 3.97
C VAL A 34 -16.51 -18.94 3.82
N GLN A 35 -15.95 -20.10 3.46
CA GLN A 35 -16.71 -21.35 3.39
C GLN A 35 -17.34 -21.71 4.75
N PRO A 36 -18.46 -22.45 4.78
CA PRO A 36 -19.07 -22.93 6.03
C PRO A 36 -18.10 -23.78 6.88
N GLU A 37 -17.30 -24.62 6.22
CA GLU A 37 -16.25 -25.45 6.83
C GLU A 37 -14.87 -25.09 6.26
N PRO A 38 -14.31 -23.94 6.62
CA PRO A 38 -13.10 -23.44 5.98
C PRO A 38 -11.88 -24.24 6.44
N LYS A 39 -10.91 -24.48 5.55
CA LYS A 39 -9.59 -25.03 5.91
C LYS A 39 -8.62 -23.98 6.42
N VAL A 40 -8.92 -22.70 6.22
CA VAL A 40 -8.11 -21.58 6.70
C VAL A 40 -8.95 -20.54 7.42
N ILE A 41 -8.37 -19.90 8.41
CA ILE A 41 -8.96 -18.76 9.12
C ILE A 41 -7.99 -17.59 8.97
N ILE A 42 -8.45 -16.53 8.32
CA ILE A 42 -7.71 -15.27 8.18
C ILE A 42 -8.30 -14.29 9.20
N ASP A 43 -7.60 -14.07 10.29
CA ASP A 43 -8.04 -13.25 11.43
C ASP A 43 -7.13 -12.02 11.67
N ILE A 44 -5.99 -11.93 10.97
CA ILE A 44 -5.10 -10.76 10.94
C ILE A 44 -4.68 -10.47 9.50
N ILE A 45 -4.93 -9.25 9.04
CA ILE A 45 -4.45 -8.73 7.76
C ILE A 45 -3.59 -7.50 8.05
N THR A 46 -2.37 -7.45 7.52
CA THR A 46 -1.52 -6.25 7.57
C THR A 46 -1.08 -5.82 6.18
N GLY A 47 -1.14 -4.53 5.87
CA GLY A 47 -0.82 -4.04 4.52
C GLY A 47 -0.20 -2.65 4.46
N SER A 48 0.56 -2.39 3.40
CA SER A 48 1.12 -1.08 3.03
C SER A 48 0.86 -0.79 1.54
N SER A 49 0.81 0.48 1.11
CA SER A 49 0.54 0.82 -0.30
C SER A 49 -0.74 0.16 -0.85
N ALA A 50 -0.69 -0.36 -2.08
CA ALA A 50 -1.70 -1.24 -2.67
C ALA A 50 -2.09 -2.43 -1.77
N GLY A 51 -1.16 -2.97 -0.98
CA GLY A 51 -1.43 -4.04 -0.03
C GLY A 51 -2.42 -3.64 1.07
N ALA A 52 -2.41 -2.39 1.54
CA ALA A 52 -3.40 -1.89 2.49
C ALA A 52 -4.80 -1.76 1.86
N MET A 53 -4.87 -1.29 0.62
CA MET A 53 -6.13 -1.19 -0.14
C MET A 53 -6.71 -2.59 -0.40
N SER A 54 -5.90 -3.50 -0.92
CA SER A 54 -6.31 -4.88 -1.15
C SER A 54 -6.65 -5.62 0.15
N GLY A 55 -5.93 -5.34 1.25
CA GLY A 55 -6.24 -5.85 2.57
C GLY A 55 -7.59 -5.36 3.10
N ALA A 56 -7.94 -4.09 2.85
CA ALA A 56 -9.27 -3.57 3.18
C ALA A 56 -10.37 -4.22 2.34
N ILE A 57 -10.13 -4.48 1.04
CA ILE A 57 -11.07 -5.20 0.19
C ILE A 57 -11.20 -6.67 0.63
N ALA A 58 -10.10 -7.35 0.97
CA ALA A 58 -10.12 -8.69 1.51
C ALA A 58 -10.87 -8.75 2.85
N ALA A 59 -10.68 -7.76 3.72
CA ALA A 59 -11.44 -7.64 4.97
C ALA A 59 -12.93 -7.45 4.71
N TYR A 60 -13.31 -6.66 3.71
CA TYR A 60 -14.71 -6.50 3.29
C TYR A 60 -15.31 -7.84 2.86
N CYS A 61 -14.58 -8.59 2.03
CA CYS A 61 -14.95 -9.92 1.58
C CYS A 61 -15.14 -10.91 2.75
N LEU A 62 -14.23 -10.92 3.73
CA LEU A 62 -14.31 -11.78 4.91
C LEU A 62 -15.47 -11.42 5.85
N LEU A 63 -15.79 -10.13 5.97
CA LEU A 63 -16.86 -9.65 6.87
C LEU A 63 -18.26 -9.79 6.26
N ASN A 64 -18.40 -9.70 4.94
CA ASN A 64 -19.69 -9.79 4.24
C ASN A 64 -19.95 -11.13 3.51
N GLY A 65 -18.94 -11.98 3.33
CA GLY A 65 -19.08 -13.31 2.70
C GLY A 65 -18.91 -13.35 1.18
N ASN A 66 -17.79 -12.83 0.65
CA ASN A 66 -17.44 -12.79 -0.79
C ASN A 66 -18.58 -12.32 -1.73
N VAL A 67 -19.39 -11.36 -1.26
CA VAL A 67 -20.50 -10.82 -2.04
C VAL A 67 -19.97 -9.88 -3.13
N ALA A 68 -20.61 -9.91 -4.30
CA ALA A 68 -20.37 -8.94 -5.35
C ALA A 68 -20.55 -7.49 -4.83
N PRO A 69 -19.76 -6.52 -5.30
CA PRO A 69 -19.91 -5.14 -4.89
C PRO A 69 -21.28 -4.59 -5.31
N PRO A 70 -21.78 -3.53 -4.64
CA PRO A 70 -23.11 -2.99 -4.90
C PRO A 70 -23.36 -2.67 -6.38
N SER A 71 -24.51 -3.08 -6.92
CA SER A 71 -24.87 -2.90 -8.35
C SER A 71 -24.90 -1.44 -8.81
N LYS A 72 -25.03 -0.48 -7.87
CA LYS A 72 -24.87 0.97 -8.14
C LYS A 72 -23.49 1.32 -8.71
N TYR A 73 -22.47 0.50 -8.49
CA TYR A 73 -21.11 0.73 -8.96
C TYR A 73 -20.75 -0.13 -10.18
N ILE A 74 -21.43 -1.27 -10.39
CA ILE A 74 -21.05 -2.28 -11.38
C ILE A 74 -22.28 -2.88 -12.05
N ASN A 75 -22.23 -3.02 -13.38
CA ASN A 75 -23.25 -3.75 -14.13
C ASN A 75 -22.96 -5.26 -14.11
N LEU A 76 -23.44 -5.94 -13.07
CA LEU A 76 -23.21 -7.37 -12.83
C LEU A 76 -23.90 -8.29 -13.86
N GLU A 77 -24.95 -7.82 -14.55
CA GLU A 77 -25.74 -8.63 -15.48
C GLU A 77 -24.94 -9.07 -16.73
N LYS A 78 -23.84 -8.39 -17.03
CA LYS A 78 -22.98 -8.69 -18.19
C LYS A 78 -21.79 -9.60 -17.86
N ILE A 79 -21.59 -9.95 -16.59
CA ILE A 79 -20.43 -10.71 -16.13
C ILE A 79 -20.88 -12.12 -15.78
N THR A 80 -20.40 -13.11 -16.52
CA THR A 80 -20.76 -14.53 -16.31
C THR A 80 -19.84 -15.24 -15.33
N ASP A 81 -18.63 -14.73 -15.12
CA ASP A 81 -17.59 -15.33 -14.29
C ASP A 81 -17.61 -14.75 -12.86
N GLU A 82 -17.66 -15.62 -11.86
CA GLU A 82 -17.75 -15.23 -10.45
C GLU A 82 -16.48 -14.55 -9.93
N ALA A 83 -15.29 -14.96 -10.39
CA ALA A 83 -14.04 -14.31 -9.99
C ALA A 83 -14.00 -12.87 -10.50
N HIS A 84 -14.52 -12.64 -11.70
CA HIS A 84 -14.63 -11.32 -12.29
C HIS A 84 -15.68 -10.44 -11.60
N LYS A 85 -16.69 -11.02 -10.94
CA LYS A 85 -17.64 -10.26 -10.10
C LYS A 85 -17.05 -9.82 -8.77
N SER A 86 -15.94 -10.41 -8.34
CA SER A 86 -15.36 -10.11 -7.02
C SER A 86 -14.97 -8.62 -6.88
N PRO A 87 -15.12 -8.02 -5.69
CA PRO A 87 -14.63 -6.67 -5.42
C PRO A 87 -13.13 -6.50 -5.71
N LEU A 88 -12.35 -7.57 -5.56
CA LEU A 88 -10.91 -7.61 -5.81
C LEU A 88 -10.58 -7.44 -7.29
N TYR A 89 -11.24 -8.20 -8.18
CA TYR A 89 -11.08 -8.07 -9.62
C TYR A 89 -11.56 -6.70 -10.10
N GLN A 90 -12.73 -6.28 -9.65
CA GLN A 90 -13.33 -5.02 -10.06
C GLN A 90 -12.45 -3.82 -9.66
N ALA A 91 -11.90 -3.84 -8.45
CA ALA A 91 -10.95 -2.84 -7.98
C ALA A 91 -9.70 -2.75 -8.87
N TRP A 92 -8.99 -3.86 -9.00
CA TRP A 92 -7.63 -3.83 -9.52
C TRP A 92 -7.51 -4.10 -11.01
N VAL A 93 -8.51 -4.71 -11.62
CA VAL A 93 -8.50 -5.02 -13.05
C VAL A 93 -9.36 -4.03 -13.84
N GLU A 94 -10.57 -3.73 -13.36
CA GLU A 94 -11.49 -2.83 -14.10
C GLU A 94 -11.29 -1.34 -13.78
N GLN A 95 -11.14 -0.97 -12.50
CA GLN A 95 -11.09 0.46 -12.10
C GLN A 95 -9.70 1.10 -12.19
N ALA A 96 -8.63 0.29 -12.19
CA ALA A 96 -7.23 0.75 -12.21
C ALA A 96 -6.74 1.09 -13.64
N ASP A 97 -7.49 1.89 -14.40
CA ASP A 97 -7.19 2.23 -15.80
C ASP A 97 -6.71 3.68 -15.95
N ILE A 98 -5.53 3.87 -16.57
CA ILE A 98 -4.89 5.16 -16.82
C ILE A 98 -5.82 6.18 -17.51
N GLU A 99 -6.70 5.75 -18.42
CA GLU A 99 -7.62 6.66 -19.10
C GLU A 99 -8.62 7.29 -18.12
N GLN A 100 -8.97 6.57 -17.05
CA GLN A 100 -9.81 7.08 -15.98
C GLN A 100 -9.02 7.92 -14.96
N ILE A 101 -7.78 7.51 -14.66
CA ILE A 101 -6.86 8.24 -13.75
C ILE A 101 -6.51 9.60 -14.35
N ASP A 102 -6.49 9.68 -15.67
CA ASP A 102 -5.85 10.76 -16.40
C ASP A 102 -6.67 11.23 -17.61
N SER A 103 -8.00 11.19 -17.47
CA SER A 103 -8.92 11.66 -18.51
C SER A 103 -8.74 13.16 -18.81
N PHE A 104 -9.13 13.63 -20.00
CA PHE A 104 -8.99 15.04 -20.39
C PHE A 104 -9.62 16.02 -19.39
N ALA A 105 -10.80 15.68 -18.85
CA ALA A 105 -11.46 16.49 -17.82
C ALA A 105 -10.63 16.55 -16.52
N VAL A 106 -10.09 15.41 -16.10
CA VAL A 106 -9.22 15.29 -14.91
C VAL A 106 -7.88 16.00 -15.13
N MET A 107 -7.32 15.93 -16.35
CA MET A 107 -6.10 16.66 -16.72
C MET A 107 -6.33 18.16 -16.65
N LEU A 108 -7.44 18.66 -17.18
CA LEU A 108 -7.74 20.09 -17.21
C LEU A 108 -7.98 20.65 -15.81
N SER A 109 -8.70 19.91 -14.95
CA SER A 109 -8.89 20.30 -13.54
C SER A 109 -7.56 20.26 -12.77
N SER A 110 -6.79 19.17 -12.92
CA SER A 110 -5.49 19.00 -12.27
C SER A 110 -4.47 20.03 -12.73
N PHE A 111 -4.52 20.43 -14.02
CA PHE A 111 -3.68 21.48 -14.55
C PHE A 111 -4.04 22.84 -13.94
N LYS A 112 -5.34 23.18 -13.87
CA LYS A 112 -5.78 24.45 -13.29
C LYS A 112 -5.37 24.57 -11.82
N ASP A 113 -5.58 23.49 -11.06
CA ASP A 113 -5.24 23.45 -9.63
C ASP A 113 -3.71 23.39 -9.43
N GLY A 114 -3.02 22.55 -10.20
CA GLY A 114 -1.56 22.42 -10.16
C GLY A 114 -0.82 23.67 -10.63
N TYR A 115 -1.27 24.35 -11.68
CA TYR A 115 -0.69 25.61 -12.15
C TYR A 115 -0.83 26.71 -11.10
N LYS A 116 -1.99 26.81 -10.46
CA LYS A 116 -2.21 27.76 -9.36
C LYS A 116 -1.29 27.44 -8.17
N ALA A 117 -1.22 26.17 -7.76
CA ALA A 117 -0.33 25.69 -6.70
C ALA A 117 1.14 25.98 -7.01
N THR A 118 1.56 25.75 -8.26
CA THR A 118 2.91 26.03 -8.74
C THR A 118 3.26 27.51 -8.63
N ILE A 119 2.35 28.40 -9.03
CA ILE A 119 2.57 29.85 -8.89
C ILE A 119 2.64 30.23 -7.41
N GLU A 120 1.74 29.72 -6.57
CA GLU A 120 1.73 30.00 -5.14
C GLU A 120 3.01 29.50 -4.44
N SER A 121 3.46 28.27 -4.74
CA SER A 121 4.73 27.71 -4.23
C SER A 121 5.94 28.53 -4.68
N PHE A 122 5.99 28.94 -5.96
CA PHE A 122 7.04 29.84 -6.45
C PHE A 122 7.06 31.17 -5.70
N VAL A 123 5.89 31.80 -5.50
CA VAL A 123 5.77 33.07 -4.78
C VAL A 123 6.23 32.90 -3.32
N ASN A 124 5.80 31.85 -2.63
CA ASN A 124 6.19 31.58 -1.25
C ASN A 124 7.70 31.30 -1.11
N SER A 125 8.28 30.49 -2.00
CA SER A 125 9.72 30.21 -2.05
C SER A 125 10.52 31.49 -2.29
N PHE A 126 10.05 32.35 -3.19
CA PHE A 126 10.67 33.64 -3.48
C PHE A 126 10.58 34.59 -2.27
N GLU A 127 9.41 34.72 -1.63
CA GLU A 127 9.22 35.54 -0.43
C GLU A 127 10.10 35.05 0.74
N SER A 128 10.12 33.74 1.02
CA SER A 128 10.96 33.14 2.06
C SER A 128 12.45 33.42 1.82
N THR A 129 12.88 33.38 0.56
CA THR A 129 14.28 33.67 0.23
C THR A 129 14.60 35.16 0.41
N LEU A 130 13.68 36.07 0.05
CA LEU A 130 13.84 37.51 0.34
C LEU A 130 13.93 37.80 1.84
N GLU A 131 13.12 37.12 2.65
CA GLU A 131 13.15 37.23 4.12
C GLU A 131 14.48 36.71 4.69
N LYS A 132 14.96 35.54 4.23
CA LYS A 132 16.24 34.94 4.65
C LYS A 132 17.42 35.90 4.49
N TYR A 133 17.40 36.71 3.44
CA TYR A 133 18.47 37.67 3.16
C TYR A 133 18.20 39.10 3.64
N LYS A 134 17.16 39.31 4.48
CA LYS A 134 16.79 40.62 5.07
C LYS A 134 16.67 41.75 4.03
N VAL A 135 16.26 41.45 2.80
CA VAL A 135 16.10 42.46 1.75
C VAL A 135 14.78 43.19 1.98
N SER A 136 14.84 44.40 2.56
CA SER A 136 13.70 45.31 2.67
C SER A 136 13.17 45.64 1.28
N SER A 137 12.00 45.13 0.89
CA SER A 137 11.51 45.34 -0.48
C SER A 137 10.02 45.63 -0.57
N SER A 138 9.63 46.83 -0.14
CA SER A 138 8.30 47.41 -0.41
C SER A 138 7.94 47.60 -1.90
N PRO A 139 8.86 47.84 -2.85
CA PRO A 139 8.52 48.02 -4.27
C PRO A 139 8.34 46.69 -5.01
N ILE A 140 9.19 45.71 -4.72
CA ILE A 140 9.23 44.41 -5.40
C ILE A 140 7.99 43.59 -5.00
N ARG A 141 7.66 43.58 -3.71
CA ARG A 141 6.43 42.97 -3.21
C ARG A 141 5.20 43.55 -3.92
N ARG A 142 5.13 44.86 -4.14
CA ARG A 142 4.03 45.51 -4.88
C ARG A 142 3.97 45.15 -6.37
N ALA A 143 5.10 44.97 -7.04
CA ALA A 143 5.15 44.59 -8.45
C ALA A 143 4.65 43.15 -8.68
N ILE A 144 5.13 42.20 -7.87
CA ILE A 144 4.67 40.81 -7.87
C ILE A 144 3.19 40.74 -7.46
N PHE A 145 2.81 41.44 -6.39
CA PHE A 145 1.42 41.49 -5.94
C PHE A 145 0.47 42.07 -7.00
N LYS A 146 0.93 43.02 -7.84
CA LYS A 146 0.15 43.54 -8.98
C LYS A 146 0.03 42.52 -10.13
N LEU A 147 1.09 41.79 -10.45
CA LEU A 147 1.09 40.75 -11.49
C LEU A 147 0.19 39.56 -11.13
N PHE A 148 0.14 39.18 -9.85
CA PHE A 148 -0.62 38.03 -9.37
C PHE A 148 -1.95 38.37 -8.67
N LYS A 149 -2.32 39.67 -8.56
CA LYS A 149 -3.58 40.15 -7.94
C LYS A 149 -4.84 39.50 -8.53
N LYS A 150 -4.78 39.07 -9.80
CA LYS A 150 -5.92 38.53 -10.54
C LYS A 150 -6.17 37.04 -10.27
N SER A 151 -5.19 36.29 -9.73
CA SER A 151 -5.33 34.86 -9.40
C SER A 151 -5.84 34.61 -7.98
N GLN A 152 -5.74 35.62 -7.10
CA GLN A 152 -6.33 35.64 -5.77
C GLN A 152 -7.75 36.22 -5.81
N SER A 153 -8.73 35.47 -6.29
CA SER A 153 -10.16 35.83 -6.13
C SER A 153 -10.90 34.82 -5.27
N SER A 154 -11.80 35.38 -4.44
CA SER A 154 -12.64 34.80 -3.37
C SER A 154 -11.94 34.44 -2.06
N GLU A 155 -12.45 35.01 -0.96
CA GLU A 155 -12.21 34.61 0.42
C GLU A 155 -12.56 33.13 0.59
N SER A 156 -11.54 32.29 0.44
CA SER A 156 -11.64 30.86 0.71
C SER A 156 -11.23 30.62 2.17
N THR A 157 -12.04 29.87 2.92
CA THR A 157 -11.79 29.45 4.31
C THR A 157 -10.37 28.89 4.47
N PRO A 158 -9.74 28.97 5.67
CA PRO A 158 -8.38 28.46 5.91
C PRO A 158 -8.16 27.01 5.43
N GLN A 159 -9.22 26.20 5.46
CA GLN A 159 -9.26 24.82 4.97
C GLN A 159 -9.18 24.72 3.43
N GLN A 160 -9.79 25.66 2.69
CA GLN A 160 -9.68 25.75 1.22
C GLN A 160 -8.37 26.37 0.73
N LYS A 161 -7.69 27.20 1.54
CA LYS A 161 -6.34 27.71 1.24
C LYS A 161 -5.26 26.62 1.39
N ARG A 162 -5.46 25.65 2.29
CA ARG A 162 -4.46 24.64 2.66
C ARG A 162 -4.56 23.31 1.88
N ASN A 163 -5.72 22.99 1.31
CA ASN A 163 -5.88 21.84 0.40
C ASN A 163 -5.20 22.00 -0.98
N ARG A 164 -4.54 23.14 -1.25
CA ARG A 164 -4.14 23.57 -2.60
C ARG A 164 -2.68 23.34 -2.97
N THR A 165 -1.84 22.80 -2.09
CA THR A 165 -0.39 22.65 -2.32
C THR A 165 0.06 21.28 -2.84
N ASN A 166 -0.86 20.37 -3.17
CA ASN A 166 -0.49 19.01 -3.53
C ASN A 166 -0.14 18.89 -5.02
N LEU A 167 1.14 19.09 -5.33
CA LEU A 167 1.74 18.82 -6.63
C LEU A 167 1.90 17.30 -6.83
N SER A 168 0.88 16.63 -7.36
CA SER A 168 0.95 15.24 -7.83
C SER A 168 1.07 15.17 -9.36
N VAL A 169 1.49 14.02 -9.90
CA VAL A 169 1.57 13.72 -11.34
C VAL A 169 0.24 13.16 -11.85
N LEU A 170 -0.40 12.29 -11.06
CA LEU A 170 -1.69 11.64 -11.34
C LEU A 170 -2.78 12.20 -10.42
N SER A 171 -4.04 11.98 -10.82
CA SER A 171 -5.22 12.28 -10.00
C SER A 171 -5.44 11.22 -8.92
N GLY A 172 -5.93 11.65 -7.75
CA GLY A 172 -6.38 10.74 -6.69
C GLY A 172 -7.73 10.06 -6.96
N GLU A 173 -8.40 10.34 -8.08
CA GLU A 173 -9.72 9.80 -8.40
C GLU A 173 -9.69 8.27 -8.61
N ALA A 174 -8.58 7.71 -9.10
CA ALA A 174 -8.45 6.26 -9.31
C ALA A 174 -8.47 5.48 -8.00
N ILE A 175 -7.61 5.87 -7.05
CA ILE A 175 -7.56 5.30 -5.70
C ILE A 175 -8.91 5.49 -5.00
N LYS A 176 -9.57 6.62 -5.24
CA LYS A 176 -10.92 6.88 -4.73
C LYS A 176 -11.97 5.93 -5.34
N LYS A 177 -11.95 5.65 -6.64
CA LYS A 177 -12.85 4.70 -7.30
C LYS A 177 -12.65 3.27 -6.79
N ILE A 178 -11.39 2.84 -6.62
CA ILE A 178 -11.09 1.54 -6.01
C ILE A 178 -11.71 1.44 -4.62
N ALA A 179 -11.50 2.46 -3.79
CA ALA A 179 -12.05 2.51 -2.44
C ALA A 179 -13.59 2.63 -2.39
N GLN A 180 -14.22 3.21 -3.42
CA GLN A 180 -15.68 3.32 -3.50
C GLN A 180 -16.38 1.97 -3.56
N LEU A 181 -15.71 0.93 -4.08
CA LEU A 181 -16.28 -0.42 -4.18
C LEU A 181 -16.60 -1.04 -2.81
N VAL A 182 -15.90 -0.59 -1.76
CA VAL A 182 -16.04 -1.10 -0.39
C VAL A 182 -16.41 0.02 0.58
N ILE A 183 -17.01 1.11 0.09
CA ILE A 183 -17.36 2.25 0.94
C ILE A 183 -18.55 1.96 1.87
N ASP A 184 -19.46 1.10 1.43
CA ASP A 184 -20.61 0.70 2.23
C ASP A 184 -20.12 -0.21 3.35
N PRO A 185 -20.42 0.08 4.63
CA PRO A 185 -19.87 -0.68 5.74
C PRO A 185 -20.45 -2.11 5.81
N PRO A 186 -19.60 -3.12 6.09
CA PRO A 186 -20.07 -4.47 6.40
C PRO A 186 -21.07 -4.49 7.55
N GLN A 187 -22.02 -5.42 7.48
CA GLN A 187 -23.00 -5.63 8.54
C GLN A 187 -22.45 -6.61 9.57
N ILE A 188 -22.46 -6.20 10.85
CA ILE A 188 -22.06 -7.09 11.94
C ILE A 188 -23.22 -8.02 12.28
N THR A 189 -22.92 -9.31 12.40
CA THR A 189 -23.86 -10.35 12.81
C THR A 189 -23.24 -11.17 13.94
N ASP A 190 -24.05 -11.98 14.63
CA ASP A 190 -23.55 -12.89 15.67
C ASP A 190 -22.54 -13.93 15.13
N ASN A 191 -22.53 -14.16 13.81
CA ASN A 191 -21.60 -15.07 13.13
C ASN A 191 -20.33 -14.36 12.63
N THR A 192 -20.20 -13.05 12.81
CA THR A 192 -19.03 -12.29 12.36
C THR A 192 -17.79 -12.78 13.11
N LYS A 193 -16.83 -13.34 12.37
CA LYS A 193 -15.54 -13.79 12.91
C LYS A 193 -14.68 -12.58 13.29
N PRO A 194 -13.91 -12.62 14.39
CA PRO A 194 -12.93 -11.60 14.72
C PRO A 194 -11.91 -11.43 13.59
N LEU A 195 -11.70 -10.18 13.18
CA LEU A 195 -10.74 -9.81 12.15
C LEU A 195 -10.00 -8.52 12.55
N ALA A 196 -8.68 -8.59 12.60
CA ALA A 196 -7.83 -7.43 12.76
C ALA A 196 -7.31 -6.96 11.40
N LEU A 197 -7.56 -5.70 11.05
CA LEU A 197 -6.99 -5.04 9.88
C LEU A 197 -6.00 -3.97 10.34
N LEU A 198 -4.75 -4.11 9.92
CA LEU A 198 -3.67 -3.17 10.19
C LEU A 198 -3.13 -2.61 8.89
N MET A 199 -2.89 -1.31 8.85
CA MET A 199 -2.31 -0.67 7.68
C MET A 199 -1.27 0.37 8.09
N THR A 200 -0.18 0.44 7.35
CA THR A 200 0.87 1.44 7.57
C THR A 200 0.59 2.68 6.74
N LEU A 201 0.86 3.84 7.32
CA LEU A 201 0.75 5.13 6.66
C LEU A 201 2.00 5.95 6.99
N THR A 202 2.47 6.75 6.05
CA THR A 202 3.59 7.67 6.28
C THR A 202 3.02 9.04 6.61
N ASN A 203 3.30 9.53 7.82
CA ASN A 203 2.96 10.88 8.26
C ASN A 203 4.02 11.87 7.76
N LEU A 204 3.62 12.87 6.99
CA LEU A 204 4.51 13.89 6.44
C LEU A 204 4.81 15.04 7.41
N GLN A 205 4.22 15.02 8.60
CA GLN A 205 4.41 16.01 9.66
C GLN A 205 4.88 15.34 10.97
N GLY A 206 5.69 14.27 10.85
CA GLY A 206 6.31 13.58 11.98
C GLY A 206 7.37 14.44 12.68
N LEU A 207 7.73 14.11 13.93
CA LEU A 207 8.83 14.78 14.63
C LEU A 207 10.19 14.27 14.15
N LEU A 208 11.18 15.15 14.28
CA LEU A 208 12.61 14.86 14.26
C LEU A 208 12.95 13.73 15.24
N GLU A 209 13.27 12.54 14.73
CA GLU A 209 14.01 11.55 15.49
C GLU A 209 15.39 11.39 14.84
N LYS A 210 16.44 11.64 15.63
CA LYS A 210 17.82 11.38 15.23
C LYS A 210 18.04 9.88 15.33
N VAL A 211 18.07 9.19 14.19
CA VAL A 211 18.38 7.76 14.17
C VAL A 211 19.87 7.59 13.93
N THR A 212 20.56 6.95 14.87
CA THR A 212 21.95 6.51 14.71
C THR A 212 21.94 5.14 14.04
N LEU A 213 22.32 5.07 12.77
CA LEU A 213 22.63 3.79 12.13
C LEU A 213 24.07 3.41 12.45
N ALA A 214 24.26 2.26 13.09
CA ALA A 214 25.57 1.65 13.27
C ALA A 214 25.80 0.60 12.17
N ASP A 215 26.97 0.62 11.53
CA ASP A 215 27.36 -0.45 10.61
C ASP A 215 27.60 -1.79 11.33
N SER A 216 27.76 -2.88 10.57
CA SER A 216 27.99 -4.23 11.10
C SER A 216 29.30 -4.39 11.92
N GLN A 217 30.12 -3.34 12.02
CA GLN A 217 31.35 -3.31 12.81
C GLN A 217 31.29 -2.25 13.93
N GLY A 218 30.16 -1.54 14.09
CA GLY A 218 29.91 -0.56 15.15
C GLY A 218 30.72 0.74 15.02
N LEU A 219 31.26 1.09 13.85
CA LEU A 219 32.28 2.13 13.72
C LEU A 219 31.86 3.40 12.97
N VAL A 220 30.68 3.44 12.36
CA VAL A 220 30.14 4.67 11.76
C VAL A 220 28.78 4.98 12.36
N GLU A 221 28.72 6.01 13.19
CA GLU A 221 27.48 6.65 13.66
C GLU A 221 27.11 7.74 12.65
N GLN A 222 26.17 7.46 11.76
CA GLN A 222 25.58 8.50 10.91
C GLN A 222 24.30 9.00 11.58
N GLU A 223 24.26 10.28 11.98
CA GLU A 223 23.02 10.95 12.40
C GLU A 223 22.16 11.21 11.16
N ILE A 224 21.01 10.52 11.05
CA ILE A 224 20.00 10.82 10.03
C ILE A 224 18.87 11.63 10.68
N GLU A 225 18.57 12.79 10.08
CA GLU A 225 17.41 13.63 10.44
C GLU A 225 16.15 13.07 9.77
N ALA A 226 15.23 12.45 10.52
CA ALA A 226 13.96 11.96 9.97
C ALA A 226 12.83 13.00 10.15
N ILE A 227 12.24 13.45 9.03
CA ILE A 227 11.11 14.41 8.97
C ILE A 227 9.73 13.70 8.94
N ALA A 228 9.72 12.36 8.82
CA ALA A 228 8.51 11.56 8.62
C ALA A 228 8.49 10.33 9.54
N SER A 229 7.29 9.97 10.03
CA SER A 229 7.09 8.79 10.89
C SER A 229 6.13 7.78 10.26
N SER A 230 6.39 6.50 10.48
CA SER A 230 5.49 5.43 10.10
C SER A 230 4.44 5.23 11.19
N GLU A 231 3.17 5.41 10.83
CA GLU A 231 2.03 5.15 11.70
C GLU A 231 1.33 3.86 11.31
N THR A 232 0.69 3.22 12.29
CA THR A 232 -0.08 1.99 12.07
C THR A 232 -1.52 2.22 12.47
N ARG A 233 -2.44 2.19 11.50
CA ARG A 233 -3.88 2.19 11.80
C ARG A 233 -4.31 0.78 12.15
N GLN A 234 -4.97 0.60 13.28
CA GLN A 234 -5.45 -0.69 13.76
C GLN A 234 -6.97 -0.69 13.89
N PHE A 235 -7.62 -1.63 13.20
CA PHE A 235 -9.07 -1.85 13.27
C PHE A 235 -9.36 -3.27 13.75
N LEU A 236 -10.20 -3.42 14.77
CA LEU A 236 -10.55 -4.70 15.39
C LEU A 236 -12.05 -4.96 15.23
N PHE A 237 -12.42 -5.80 14.27
CA PHE A 237 -13.81 -6.18 14.00
C PHE A 237 -14.18 -7.44 14.77
N HIS A 238 -15.36 -7.48 15.39
CA HIS A 238 -15.83 -8.62 16.17
C HIS A 238 -17.37 -8.63 16.22
N SER A 239 -17.98 -9.77 16.58
CA SER A 239 -19.45 -9.97 16.56
C SER A 239 -20.22 -9.02 17.48
N LYS A 240 -19.62 -8.62 18.61
CA LYS A 240 -20.23 -7.70 19.59
C LYS A 240 -20.07 -6.21 19.25
N LEU A 241 -19.51 -5.86 18.11
CA LEU A 241 -19.29 -4.46 17.74
C LEU A 241 -20.61 -3.81 17.33
N ASP A 242 -20.96 -2.69 17.97
CA ASP A 242 -22.12 -1.89 17.58
C ASP A 242 -22.00 -1.36 16.14
N GLN A 243 -23.09 -1.38 15.38
CA GLN A 243 -23.08 -1.01 13.95
C GLN A 243 -22.67 0.45 13.72
N GLN A 244 -22.99 1.40 14.62
CA GLN A 244 -22.52 2.78 14.46
C GLN A 244 -21.01 2.90 14.63
N LYS A 245 -20.44 2.16 15.59
CA LYS A 245 -18.98 2.07 15.76
C LYS A 245 -18.32 1.38 14.56
N MET A 246 -18.92 0.30 14.06
CA MET A 246 -18.48 -0.38 12.85
C MET A 246 -18.42 0.60 11.66
N ASN A 247 -19.49 1.36 11.42
CA ASN A 247 -19.55 2.31 10.32
C ASN A 247 -18.42 3.35 10.40
N LYS A 248 -18.17 3.92 11.58
CA LYS A 248 -17.06 4.89 11.81
C LYS A 248 -15.69 4.25 11.63
N MET A 249 -15.50 3.04 12.15
CA MET A 249 -14.24 2.29 12.00
C MET A 249 -13.98 1.92 10.54
N TRP A 250 -15.01 1.51 9.82
CA TRP A 250 -14.93 1.14 8.42
C TRP A 250 -14.65 2.34 7.52
N GLU A 251 -15.32 3.48 7.74
CA GLU A 251 -15.01 4.73 7.06
C GLU A 251 -13.52 5.10 7.22
N LYS A 252 -13.00 4.96 8.45
CA LYS A 252 -11.57 5.17 8.74
C LYS A 252 -10.66 4.13 8.09
N ALA A 253 -11.07 2.88 8.00
CA ALA A 253 -10.32 1.85 7.28
C ALA A 253 -10.22 2.15 5.78
N VAL A 254 -11.32 2.61 5.16
CA VAL A 254 -11.36 3.00 3.75
C VAL A 254 -10.48 4.23 3.50
N ILE A 255 -10.57 5.26 4.35
CA ILE A 255 -9.70 6.45 4.26
C ILE A 255 -8.23 6.07 4.46
N GLY A 256 -7.93 5.24 5.46
CA GLY A 256 -6.59 4.76 5.76
C GLY A 256 -5.99 3.94 4.60
N GLY A 257 -6.80 3.07 3.98
CA GLY A 257 -6.38 2.32 2.80
C GLY A 257 -6.04 3.23 1.62
N ARG A 258 -6.87 4.26 1.38
CA ARG A 258 -6.59 5.27 0.34
C ARG A 258 -5.32 6.06 0.64
N ALA A 259 -5.13 6.49 1.89
CA ALA A 259 -3.95 7.25 2.32
C ALA A 259 -2.68 6.41 2.20
N SER A 260 -2.74 5.14 2.62
CA SER A 260 -1.67 4.18 2.43
C SER A 260 -1.38 3.93 0.95
N GLY A 261 -2.35 3.99 0.04
CA GLY A 261 -2.11 3.86 -1.41
C GLY A 261 -1.64 5.15 -2.11
N ALA A 262 -1.62 6.29 -1.42
CA ALA A 262 -1.33 7.60 -2.00
C ALA A 262 0.19 7.82 -2.18
N PHE A 263 0.78 7.15 -3.17
CA PHE A 263 2.22 7.19 -3.43
C PHE A 263 2.75 8.59 -3.76
N PRO A 264 3.82 9.07 -3.10
CA PRO A 264 4.37 10.40 -3.32
C PRO A 264 4.68 10.65 -4.79
N LEU A 265 4.48 11.91 -5.21
CA LEU A 265 4.64 12.36 -6.59
C LEU A 265 3.65 11.75 -7.57
N ALA A 266 3.26 10.47 -7.46
CA ALA A 266 2.24 9.87 -8.32
C ALA A 266 0.84 10.33 -7.90
N PHE A 267 0.41 10.05 -6.68
CA PHE A 267 -0.92 10.36 -6.18
C PHE A 267 -0.85 11.42 -5.06
N PRO A 268 -1.86 12.29 -4.93
CA PRO A 268 -1.85 13.33 -3.91
C PRO A 268 -2.00 12.73 -2.51
N PRO A 269 -1.27 13.25 -1.50
CA PRO A 269 -1.44 12.82 -0.13
C PRO A 269 -2.82 13.18 0.43
N ILE A 270 -3.25 12.47 1.47
CA ILE A 270 -4.60 12.54 2.04
C ILE A 270 -4.53 13.08 3.46
N TRP A 271 -5.32 14.12 3.72
CA TRP A 271 -5.56 14.61 5.06
C TRP A 271 -6.51 13.66 5.81
N ASP A 272 -6.09 13.17 6.97
CA ASP A 272 -6.95 12.42 7.89
C ASP A 272 -6.75 12.89 9.33
N HIS A 273 -7.79 12.70 10.14
CA HIS A 273 -7.81 13.09 11.54
C HIS A 273 -7.60 11.89 12.47
N SER A 274 -7.00 12.15 13.62
CA SER A 274 -6.76 11.19 14.69
C SER A 274 -6.93 11.88 16.03
N ASP A 275 -7.56 11.18 16.97
CA ASP A 275 -7.51 11.57 18.37
C ASP A 275 -6.12 11.29 18.94
N ILE A 276 -5.57 12.18 19.77
CA ILE A 276 -4.28 12.01 20.46
C ILE A 276 -4.19 10.72 21.27
N THR A 277 -5.32 10.24 21.80
CA THR A 277 -5.44 9.00 22.57
C THR A 277 -5.61 7.76 21.70
N SER A 278 -5.70 7.94 20.38
CA SER A 278 -5.87 6.85 19.44
C SER A 278 -4.68 5.91 19.51
N LEU A 279 -4.96 4.60 19.60
CA LEU A 279 -3.94 3.56 19.51
C LEU A 279 -3.11 3.65 18.23
N ASN A 280 -3.65 4.28 17.18
CA ASN A 280 -2.95 4.47 15.92
C ASN A 280 -1.71 5.38 16.05
N LEU A 281 -1.72 6.28 17.03
CA LEU A 281 -0.64 7.23 17.30
C LEU A 281 0.30 6.75 18.42
N LYS A 282 0.14 5.52 18.94
CA LYS A 282 0.89 5.02 20.10
C LYS A 282 2.42 4.99 19.94
N ASN A 283 2.89 5.04 18.69
CA ASN A 283 4.32 4.99 18.36
C ASN A 283 4.90 6.37 18.05
N LEU A 284 4.11 7.45 18.13
CA LEU A 284 4.66 8.81 18.09
C LEU A 284 5.33 9.11 19.44
N SER A 285 6.47 9.79 19.43
CA SER A 285 7.21 10.11 20.65
C SER A 285 6.42 11.03 21.57
N ASP A 286 6.64 10.94 22.88
CA ASP A 286 6.02 11.87 23.84
C ASP A 286 6.41 13.33 23.55
N ASP A 287 7.63 13.54 23.02
CA ASP A 287 8.10 14.85 22.54
C ASP A 287 7.22 15.42 21.41
N TYR A 288 6.61 14.54 20.58
CA TYR A 288 5.65 14.94 19.55
C TYR A 288 4.45 15.66 20.14
N PHE A 289 3.97 15.17 21.27
CA PHE A 289 2.79 15.70 21.93
C PHE A 289 3.13 16.82 22.92
N ALA A 290 4.32 16.80 23.52
CA ALA A 290 4.82 17.88 24.37
C ALA A 290 5.04 19.19 23.60
N THR A 291 5.30 19.11 22.30
CA THR A 291 5.52 20.27 21.40
C THR A 291 4.23 20.89 20.85
N LEU A 292 3.04 20.41 21.23
CA LEU A 292 1.73 21.01 20.90
C LEU A 292 1.50 22.43 21.49
N ASN A 293 2.55 23.12 21.92
CA ASN A 293 2.49 24.55 22.24
C ASN A 293 2.08 25.34 20.97
N PRO A 294 0.93 26.05 20.97
CA PRO A 294 0.38 26.72 19.79
C PRO A 294 1.32 27.74 19.13
N LYS A 295 2.31 28.24 19.88
CA LYS A 295 3.33 29.19 19.39
C LYS A 295 4.41 28.54 18.53
N ILE A 296 4.72 27.26 18.74
CA ILE A 296 5.77 26.51 18.02
C ILE A 296 5.21 25.98 16.68
N LEU A 297 4.02 25.37 16.71
CA LEU A 297 3.31 24.88 15.51
C LEU A 297 3.06 25.98 14.45
N LYS A 298 2.77 27.21 14.89
CA LYS A 298 2.55 28.36 14.00
C LYS A 298 3.83 28.90 13.34
N LYS A 299 5.01 28.61 13.91
CA LYS A 299 6.27 29.24 13.49
C LYS A 299 7.03 28.43 12.45
N GLU A 300 6.82 27.11 12.38
CA GLU A 300 7.62 26.23 11.52
C GLU A 300 6.83 25.39 10.51
N GLY A 301 5.49 25.38 10.54
CA GLY A 301 4.68 24.69 9.52
C GLY A 301 4.80 23.16 9.51
N LEU A 302 5.36 22.56 10.57
CA LEU A 302 5.84 21.17 10.61
C LEU A 302 5.10 20.26 11.61
N GLY A 303 3.89 20.59 12.07
CA GLY A 303 3.17 19.75 13.04
C GLY A 303 1.69 19.52 12.73
N ALA A 304 1.10 18.54 13.41
CA ALA A 304 -0.33 18.22 13.32
C ALA A 304 -1.19 19.46 13.57
N ILE A 305 -2.29 19.59 12.83
CA ILE A 305 -3.14 20.78 12.88
C ILE A 305 -4.33 20.47 13.79
N PRO A 306 -4.54 21.21 14.90
CA PRO A 306 -5.77 21.10 15.69
C PRO A 306 -6.98 21.39 14.80
N ARG A 307 -7.99 20.53 14.87
CA ARG A 307 -9.18 20.67 14.00
C ARG A 307 -9.96 21.95 14.27
N THR A 308 -9.98 22.40 15.52
CA THR A 308 -10.56 23.68 15.94
C THR A 308 -9.61 24.37 16.90
N GLU A 309 -9.71 25.70 17.04
CA GLU A 309 -8.86 26.48 17.97
C GLU A 309 -9.03 26.05 19.45
N ASN A 310 -10.07 25.27 19.76
CA ASN A 310 -10.43 24.85 21.11
C ASN A 310 -10.32 23.32 21.34
N SER A 311 -9.84 22.53 20.38
CA SER A 311 -9.79 21.06 20.48
C SER A 311 -8.36 20.56 20.29
N ASP A 312 -7.65 20.39 21.41
CA ASP A 312 -6.26 19.91 21.43
C ASP A 312 -6.14 18.39 21.21
N THR A 313 -7.25 17.65 21.28
CA THR A 313 -7.24 16.18 21.18
C THR A 313 -7.49 15.66 19.76
N ASP A 314 -8.17 16.42 18.88
CA ASP A 314 -8.49 16.02 17.50
C ASP A 314 -7.50 16.68 16.53
N LEU A 315 -6.53 15.87 16.09
CA LEU A 315 -5.38 16.29 15.29
C LEU A 315 -5.57 15.90 13.83
N MET A 316 -5.21 16.79 12.91
CA MET A 316 -5.20 16.54 11.47
C MET A 316 -3.77 16.38 10.95
N PHE A 317 -3.54 15.31 10.19
CA PHE A 317 -2.24 14.94 9.63
C PHE A 317 -2.35 14.73 8.12
N LEU A 318 -1.25 14.90 7.40
CA LEU A 318 -1.15 14.63 5.96
C LEU A 318 -0.42 13.32 5.77
N TYR A 319 -1.14 12.33 5.27
CA TYR A 319 -0.63 10.99 5.06
C TYR A 319 -0.34 10.72 3.60
N THR A 320 0.69 9.92 3.37
CA THR A 320 1.05 9.35 2.09
C THR A 320 1.38 7.87 2.27
N ASP A 321 1.86 7.24 1.19
CA ASP A 321 2.00 5.79 1.11
C ASP A 321 2.81 5.19 2.27
N GLY A 322 2.21 4.23 2.98
CA GLY A 322 2.86 3.57 4.11
C GLY A 322 4.09 2.77 3.74
N GLY A 323 4.18 2.33 2.49
CA GLY A 323 5.30 1.56 1.97
C GLY A 323 6.58 2.35 1.78
N ILE A 324 6.55 3.68 1.96
CA ILE A 324 7.74 4.53 2.00
C ILE A 324 8.58 4.19 3.23
N LEU A 325 7.97 4.17 4.42
CA LEU A 325 8.66 3.92 5.69
C LEU A 325 8.47 2.50 6.25
N ASP A 326 7.41 1.79 5.86
CA ASP A 326 7.13 0.44 6.36
C ASP A 326 6.41 -0.42 5.30
N GLY A 327 7.19 -0.84 4.30
CA GLY A 327 6.77 -1.62 3.13
C GLY A 327 6.36 -3.06 3.39
N LEU A 328 6.83 -3.67 4.48
CA LEU A 328 6.54 -5.04 4.89
C LEU A 328 6.07 -5.07 6.35
N PRO A 329 4.79 -4.76 6.63
CA PRO A 329 4.29 -4.58 8.00
C PRO A 329 3.99 -5.92 8.71
N ILE A 330 4.81 -6.95 8.49
CA ILE A 330 4.55 -8.31 8.98
C ILE A 330 4.72 -8.39 10.49
N LEU A 331 5.70 -7.64 11.01
CA LEU A 331 5.91 -7.50 12.44
C LEU A 331 4.70 -6.90 13.14
N LYS A 332 3.95 -5.98 12.50
CA LYS A 332 2.74 -5.40 13.10
C LYS A 332 1.69 -6.47 13.42
N GLY A 333 1.56 -7.47 12.56
CA GLY A 333 0.63 -8.59 12.77
C GLY A 333 1.13 -9.56 13.84
N ILE A 334 2.43 -9.86 13.84
CA ILE A 334 3.09 -10.69 14.85
C ILE A 334 2.99 -10.04 16.24
N ASP A 335 3.26 -8.74 16.33
CA ASP A 335 3.18 -7.95 17.56
C ASP A 335 1.74 -7.88 18.08
N LEU A 336 0.74 -7.68 17.20
CA LEU A 336 -0.65 -7.70 17.63
C LEU A 336 -1.10 -9.08 18.12
N GLU A 337 -0.77 -10.15 17.40
CA GLU A 337 -1.07 -11.52 17.86
C GLU A 337 -0.48 -11.75 19.25
N HIS A 338 0.76 -11.31 19.43
CA HIS A 338 1.47 -11.41 20.68
C HIS A 338 0.77 -10.58 21.80
N ASP A 339 0.46 -9.31 21.56
CA ASP A 339 -0.28 -8.43 22.48
C ASP A 339 -1.61 -9.04 22.92
N LEU A 340 -2.35 -9.67 21.99
CA LEU A 340 -3.64 -10.30 22.27
C LEU A 340 -3.51 -11.56 23.13
N ARG A 341 -2.32 -12.19 23.19
CA ARG A 341 -2.07 -13.37 24.01
C ARG A 341 -1.63 -13.03 25.44
N LEU A 342 -0.92 -11.92 25.66
CA LEU A 342 -0.39 -11.57 26.99
C LEU A 342 -1.48 -11.49 28.07
N ARG A 343 -1.31 -12.23 29.17
CA ARG A 343 -2.29 -12.32 30.28
C ARG A 343 -2.51 -11.02 31.06
N LYS A 344 -1.70 -9.97 30.85
CA LYS A 344 -1.83 -8.70 31.58
C LYS A 344 -3.02 -7.89 31.09
N ILE A 345 -4.04 -7.81 31.95
CA ILE A 345 -5.22 -6.96 31.78
C ILE A 345 -4.79 -5.52 32.06
N HIS A 346 -4.77 -4.67 31.04
CA HIS A 346 -4.97 -3.24 31.24
C HIS A 346 -6.39 -2.93 30.77
N ASN A 347 -7.21 -2.39 31.66
CA ASN A 347 -8.61 -2.01 31.44
C ASN A 347 -8.70 -0.86 30.42
N ASN A 348 -8.47 -1.14 29.15
CA ASN A 348 -8.69 -0.18 28.07
C ASN A 348 -9.79 -0.70 27.14
N GLY A 349 -11.03 -0.35 27.48
CA GLY A 349 -12.21 -0.37 26.61
C GLY A 349 -12.82 -1.75 26.33
N ASN A 350 -14.11 -1.92 26.67
CA ASN A 350 -14.90 -3.16 26.52
C ASN A 350 -14.72 -3.85 25.14
N SER A 351 -14.54 -3.11 24.05
CA SER A 351 -14.43 -3.67 22.68
C SER A 351 -13.11 -4.43 22.40
N ARG A 352 -11.94 -3.93 22.82
CA ARG A 352 -10.67 -4.65 22.60
C ARG A 352 -10.64 -5.97 23.38
N GLN A 353 -11.24 -5.98 24.57
CA GLN A 353 -11.38 -7.17 25.39
C GLN A 353 -12.34 -8.18 24.74
N GLN A 354 -13.47 -7.73 24.18
CA GLN A 354 -14.41 -8.58 23.45
C GLN A 354 -13.75 -9.21 22.22
N PHE A 355 -13.05 -8.41 21.40
CA PHE A 355 -12.26 -8.91 20.28
C PHE A 355 -11.28 -9.99 20.73
N ARG A 356 -10.53 -9.74 21.81
CA ARG A 356 -9.53 -10.68 22.35
C ARG A 356 -10.17 -12.00 22.78
N GLN A 357 -11.34 -11.96 23.43
CA GLN A 357 -12.06 -13.15 23.85
C GLN A 357 -12.43 -14.02 22.64
N GLU A 358 -13.03 -13.42 21.61
CA GLU A 358 -13.40 -14.11 20.37
C GLU A 358 -12.16 -14.64 19.64
N PHE A 359 -11.12 -13.81 19.50
CA PHE A 359 -9.85 -14.18 18.86
C PHE A 359 -9.16 -15.35 19.58
N THR A 360 -9.16 -15.35 20.92
CA THR A 360 -8.54 -16.45 21.70
C THR A 360 -9.38 -17.72 21.63
N ALA A 361 -10.71 -17.61 21.62
CA ALA A 361 -11.62 -18.75 21.48
C ALA A 361 -11.41 -19.51 20.16
N GLN A 362 -11.07 -18.80 19.08
CA GLN A 362 -10.69 -19.42 17.80
C GLN A 362 -9.37 -20.21 17.87
N GLN A 363 -8.48 -19.88 18.81
CA GLN A 363 -7.17 -20.53 18.96
C GLN A 363 -7.20 -21.77 19.87
N SER A 364 -8.22 -21.92 20.72
CA SER A 364 -8.30 -22.97 21.74
C SER A 364 -8.54 -24.39 21.20
N SER A 365 -8.85 -24.58 19.92
CA SER A 365 -9.22 -25.90 19.39
C SER A 365 -8.05 -26.81 18.98
N SER A 366 -6.80 -26.33 18.89
CA SER A 366 -5.60 -27.18 18.89
C SER A 366 -4.34 -26.34 19.07
N ASN A 367 -3.18 -26.98 19.34
CA ASN A 367 -1.86 -26.36 19.34
C ASN A 367 -1.42 -25.93 17.92
N THR A 368 -2.35 -25.38 17.14
CA THR A 368 -2.24 -25.10 15.71
C THR A 368 -1.21 -24.00 15.53
N GLU A 369 -0.12 -24.35 14.85
CA GLU A 369 0.88 -23.39 14.41
C GLU A 369 0.22 -22.41 13.42
N ARG A 370 0.34 -21.11 13.71
CA ARG A 370 -0.14 -20.05 12.83
C ARG A 370 0.84 -19.87 11.68
N LEU A 371 0.29 -19.74 10.47
CA LEU A 371 1.07 -19.45 9.27
C LEU A 371 1.17 -17.93 9.10
N HIS A 372 2.40 -17.41 9.03
CA HIS A 372 2.65 -16.01 8.70
C HIS A 372 2.90 -15.92 7.20
N VAL A 373 1.84 -15.61 6.47
CA VAL A 373 1.82 -15.60 5.02
C VAL A 373 2.16 -14.20 4.54
N TYR A 374 3.07 -14.06 3.58
CA TYR A 374 3.31 -12.77 2.93
C TYR A 374 3.21 -12.91 1.42
N ILE A 375 2.48 -11.98 0.80
CA ILE A 375 2.28 -11.98 -0.65
C ILE A 375 3.28 -11.02 -1.26
N ARG A 376 4.17 -11.56 -2.09
CA ARG A 376 5.18 -10.78 -2.79
C ARG A 376 5.59 -11.50 -4.07
N PRO A 377 5.57 -10.83 -5.23
CA PRO A 377 5.96 -11.48 -6.48
C PRO A 377 7.45 -11.75 -6.58
N ILE A 378 8.26 -10.80 -6.09
CA ILE A 378 9.71 -10.93 -6.06
C ILE A 378 10.11 -11.36 -4.64
N PRO A 379 10.56 -12.60 -4.42
CA PRO A 379 10.98 -13.05 -3.09
C PRO A 379 12.09 -12.16 -2.54
N VAL A 380 12.17 -12.04 -1.21
CA VAL A 380 13.31 -11.37 -0.56
C VAL A 380 14.36 -12.43 -0.31
N GLU A 381 15.23 -12.65 -1.28
CA GLU A 381 16.31 -13.63 -1.16
C GLU A 381 17.50 -13.03 -0.39
N ASN A 382 18.15 -13.85 0.44
CA ASN A 382 19.44 -13.57 1.09
C ASN A 382 19.54 -12.33 2.01
N LEU A 383 18.42 -11.68 2.38
CA LEU A 383 18.41 -10.44 3.19
C LEU A 383 19.29 -9.32 2.61
N LYS A 384 19.67 -9.45 1.34
CA LYS A 384 20.51 -8.48 0.63
C LYS A 384 19.64 -7.80 -0.40
N SER A 385 19.74 -6.48 -0.45
CA SER A 385 19.18 -5.73 -1.55
C SER A 385 19.94 -6.12 -2.81
N ASP A 386 19.29 -6.72 -3.79
CA ASP A 386 19.72 -6.49 -5.16
C ASP A 386 19.57 -4.99 -5.44
N GLU A 387 20.58 -4.39 -6.07
CA GLU A 387 20.45 -3.06 -6.64
C GLU A 387 19.32 -3.12 -7.67
N ARG A 388 18.11 -2.72 -7.27
CA ARG A 388 16.98 -2.74 -8.20
C ARG A 388 17.23 -1.73 -9.31
N LEU A 389 16.83 -2.14 -10.51
CA LEU A 389 16.71 -1.42 -11.78
C LEU A 389 15.92 -0.08 -11.73
N THR A 390 15.64 0.47 -10.55
CA THR A 390 15.19 1.86 -10.39
C THR A 390 16.26 2.88 -10.75
N GLN A 391 17.53 2.47 -10.93
CA GLN A 391 18.60 3.35 -11.42
C GLN A 391 18.36 3.93 -12.83
N GLY A 392 17.38 3.44 -13.60
CA GLY A 392 17.19 3.84 -15.00
C GLY A 392 16.01 4.77 -15.32
N TYR A 393 14.85 4.61 -14.67
CA TYR A 393 13.59 5.11 -15.26
C TYR A 393 12.99 6.35 -14.57
N PHE A 394 13.27 6.59 -13.29
CA PHE A 394 12.80 7.79 -12.57
C PHE A 394 13.79 8.27 -11.49
N PRO A 395 15.01 8.73 -11.86
CA PRO A 395 15.98 9.30 -10.91
C PRO A 395 15.41 10.47 -10.08
N MET A 396 14.32 11.08 -10.54
CA MET A 396 13.61 12.17 -9.90
C MET A 396 12.84 11.77 -8.62
N LEU A 397 12.26 10.56 -8.59
CA LEU A 397 11.56 10.03 -7.41
C LEU A 397 12.58 9.73 -6.30
N GLU A 398 13.76 9.25 -6.71
CA GLU A 398 14.92 9.05 -5.87
C GLU A 398 15.42 10.36 -5.26
N VAL A 399 15.46 11.49 -5.99
CA VAL A 399 15.88 12.79 -5.43
C VAL A 399 14.87 13.34 -4.41
N GLY A 400 13.57 13.12 -4.61
CA GLY A 400 12.53 13.52 -3.66
C GLY A 400 12.46 12.65 -2.41
N ILE A 401 12.85 11.37 -2.51
CA ILE A 401 12.72 10.36 -1.44
C ILE A 401 14.07 10.05 -0.76
N LYS A 402 15.24 10.29 -1.39
CA LYS A 402 16.57 10.07 -0.81
C LYS A 402 16.82 10.87 0.47
N GLY A 403 16.09 11.96 0.68
CA GLY A 403 16.11 12.72 1.94
C GLY A 403 15.09 12.27 2.98
N LEU A 404 14.23 11.28 2.66
CA LEU A 404 13.10 10.87 3.48
C LEU A 404 13.22 9.44 4.04
N THR A 405 13.89 8.49 3.36
CA THR A 405 13.91 7.07 3.80
C THR A 405 15.14 6.27 3.38
N LEU A 406 15.35 5.14 4.06
CA LEU A 406 16.17 4.04 3.51
C LEU A 406 15.48 3.44 2.27
N PRO A 407 16.21 2.84 1.33
CA PRO A 407 15.63 2.05 0.24
C PRO A 407 14.67 0.97 0.75
N LYS A 408 13.57 0.74 0.03
CA LYS A 408 12.55 -0.26 0.39
C LYS A 408 13.13 -1.65 0.68
N ALA A 409 14.14 -2.08 -0.08
CA ALA A 409 14.80 -3.36 0.12
C ALA A 409 15.55 -3.45 1.47
N GLU A 410 16.10 -2.33 1.94
CA GLU A 410 16.77 -2.26 3.24
C GLU A 410 15.76 -2.32 4.38
N HIS A 411 14.62 -1.62 4.25
CA HIS A 411 13.50 -1.74 5.19
C HIS A 411 13.04 -3.19 5.32
N ASP A 412 12.81 -3.89 4.20
CA ASP A 412 12.38 -5.28 4.19
C ASP A 412 13.43 -6.21 4.83
N SER A 413 14.72 -6.01 4.53
CA SER A 413 15.82 -6.76 5.14
C SER A 413 15.87 -6.59 6.66
N MET A 414 15.70 -5.36 7.16
CA MET A 414 15.65 -5.10 8.60
C MET A 414 14.50 -5.86 9.28
N ARG A 415 13.30 -5.86 8.67
CA ARG A 415 12.13 -6.58 9.22
C ARG A 415 12.37 -8.08 9.28
N LEU A 416 12.98 -8.66 8.26
CA LEU A 416 13.28 -10.10 8.22
C LEU A 416 14.39 -10.48 9.22
N LYS A 417 15.45 -9.67 9.36
CA LYS A 417 16.48 -9.86 10.40
C LYS A 417 15.88 -9.83 11.80
N GLU A 418 14.91 -8.95 12.04
CA GLU A 418 14.21 -8.89 13.32
C GLU A 418 13.42 -10.18 13.60
N ILE A 419 12.77 -10.76 12.59
CA ILE A 419 12.09 -12.06 12.70
C ILE A 419 13.08 -13.19 13.03
N GLN A 420 14.24 -13.22 12.35
CA GLN A 420 15.28 -14.21 12.64
C GLN A 420 15.75 -14.11 14.10
N LYS A 421 16.06 -12.90 14.56
CA LYS A 421 16.44 -12.65 15.96
C LYS A 421 15.36 -13.09 16.95
N ARG A 422 14.08 -12.85 16.63
CA ARG A 422 12.95 -13.32 17.46
C ARG A 422 12.87 -14.84 17.49
N ASN A 423 13.08 -15.51 16.36
CA ASN A 423 13.11 -16.98 16.27
C ASN A 423 14.28 -17.59 17.06
N GLU A 424 15.48 -16.98 17.00
CA GLU A 424 16.64 -17.38 17.81
C GLU A 424 16.34 -17.28 19.31
N LEU A 425 15.69 -16.18 19.75
CA LEU A 425 15.26 -16.02 21.15
C LEU A 425 14.23 -17.08 21.57
N VAL A 426 13.29 -17.43 20.69
CA VAL A 426 12.31 -18.49 20.96
C VAL A 426 12.99 -19.86 21.09
N GLN A 427 13.96 -20.16 20.23
CA GLN A 427 14.73 -21.40 20.31
C GLN A 427 15.56 -21.45 21.61
N ALA A 428 16.28 -20.36 21.94
CA ALA A 428 17.04 -20.28 23.18
C ALA A 428 16.16 -20.46 24.42
N LYS A 429 14.94 -19.89 24.42
CA LYS A 429 13.93 -20.14 25.47
C LYS A 429 13.58 -21.62 25.59
N GLN A 430 13.31 -22.30 24.47
CA GLN A 430 12.94 -23.72 24.46
C GLN A 430 14.10 -24.59 24.99
N GLU A 431 15.31 -24.39 24.50
CA GLU A 431 16.50 -25.11 24.95
C GLU A 431 16.78 -24.90 26.45
N LEU A 432 16.58 -23.69 26.96
CA LEU A 432 16.73 -23.40 28.39
C LEU A 432 15.68 -24.14 29.22
N LEU A 433 14.42 -24.14 28.80
CA LEU A 433 13.34 -24.86 29.50
C LEU A 433 13.58 -26.37 29.52
N GLU A 434 14.04 -26.96 28.42
CA GLU A 434 14.38 -28.38 28.33
C GLU A 434 15.54 -28.74 29.27
N LYS A 435 16.61 -27.91 29.29
CA LYS A 435 17.74 -28.10 30.21
C LYS A 435 17.34 -28.01 31.67
N LEU A 436 16.51 -27.03 32.04
CA LEU A 436 16.01 -26.86 33.41
C LEU A 436 15.13 -28.04 33.82
N GLN A 437 14.30 -28.54 32.90
CA GLN A 437 13.47 -29.73 33.13
C GLN A 437 14.32 -30.98 33.35
N TYR A 438 15.37 -31.18 32.54
CA TYR A 438 16.30 -32.28 32.71
C TYR A 438 17.07 -32.22 34.05
N GLN A 439 17.41 -31.02 34.51
CA GLN A 439 18.13 -30.80 35.77
C GLN A 439 17.25 -30.90 37.03
N GLY A 440 15.94 -31.11 36.90
CA GLY A 440 15.04 -31.31 38.03
C GLY A 440 14.84 -30.06 38.91
N VAL A 441 14.90 -28.86 38.33
CA VAL A 441 14.75 -27.60 39.09
C VAL A 441 13.33 -27.46 39.65
N GLU A 442 13.18 -27.32 40.98
CA GLU A 442 11.86 -27.30 41.65
C GLU A 442 10.93 -26.15 41.21
N ASN A 443 11.49 -25.02 40.75
CA ASN A 443 10.73 -23.81 40.37
C ASN A 443 10.53 -23.63 38.84
N ILE A 444 10.62 -24.70 38.04
CA ILE A 444 10.50 -24.62 36.57
C ILE A 444 9.24 -23.88 36.12
N THR A 445 8.11 -24.08 36.79
CA THR A 445 6.84 -23.44 36.42
C THR A 445 6.91 -21.91 36.52
N GLN A 446 7.47 -21.37 37.61
CA GLN A 446 7.66 -19.91 37.75
C GLN A 446 8.69 -19.37 36.75
N ILE A 447 9.76 -20.13 36.50
CA ILE A 447 10.78 -19.73 35.51
C ILE A 447 10.17 -19.71 34.11
N LYS A 448 9.35 -20.71 33.78
CA LYS A 448 8.59 -20.80 32.53
C LYS A 448 7.65 -19.61 32.38
N GLU A 449 6.90 -19.25 33.42
CA GLU A 449 6.02 -18.07 33.37
C GLU A 449 6.80 -16.78 33.12
N LYS A 450 7.95 -16.58 33.80
CA LYS A 450 8.81 -15.41 33.57
C LYS A 450 9.45 -15.39 32.19
N LEU A 451 9.87 -16.55 31.67
CA LEU A 451 10.42 -16.68 30.31
C LEU A 451 9.34 -16.50 29.25
N GLU A 452 8.12 -16.96 29.49
CA GLU A 452 6.96 -16.70 28.64
C GLU A 452 6.52 -15.24 28.70
N GLU A 453 6.75 -14.53 29.80
CA GLU A 453 6.54 -13.09 29.90
C GLU A 453 7.64 -12.29 29.15
N ALA A 454 8.90 -12.71 29.28
CA ALA A 454 10.04 -12.02 28.68
C ALA A 454 10.20 -12.30 27.16
N ILE A 455 9.96 -13.55 26.73
CA ILE A 455 10.01 -13.98 25.33
C ILE A 455 8.67 -14.61 24.97
N PRO A 456 7.65 -13.77 24.78
CA PRO A 456 6.27 -14.23 24.62
C PRO A 456 5.90 -14.63 23.18
N TYR A 457 6.89 -14.63 22.28
CA TYR A 457 6.76 -15.04 20.90
C TYR A 457 6.78 -16.58 20.77
N ARG A 458 6.15 -17.06 19.69
CA ARG A 458 6.32 -18.41 19.15
C ARG A 458 7.26 -18.34 17.94
N HIS A 459 7.74 -19.50 17.50
CA HIS A 459 8.53 -19.58 16.28
C HIS A 459 7.67 -19.10 15.10
N VAL A 460 8.17 -18.12 14.37
CA VAL A 460 7.50 -17.48 13.24
C VAL A 460 7.89 -18.20 11.96
N ASN A 461 6.94 -18.94 11.39
CA ASN A 461 7.09 -19.58 10.10
C ASN A 461 6.58 -18.68 8.99
N LEU A 462 7.51 -18.07 8.26
CA LEU A 462 7.21 -17.27 7.07
C LEU A 462 6.89 -18.17 5.88
N ARG A 463 5.75 -17.92 5.23
CA ARG A 463 5.31 -18.65 4.03
C ARG A 463 5.04 -17.66 2.89
N PRO A 464 5.97 -17.49 1.93
CA PRO A 464 5.73 -16.63 0.78
C PRO A 464 4.64 -17.19 -0.13
N ILE A 465 3.90 -16.28 -0.76
CA ILE A 465 3.18 -16.54 -2.01
C ILE A 465 3.86 -15.73 -3.10
N THR A 466 4.63 -16.41 -3.95
CA THR A 466 5.36 -15.87 -5.10
C THR A 466 5.00 -16.69 -6.36
N PRO A 467 5.17 -16.15 -7.58
CA PRO A 467 5.00 -16.90 -8.83
C PRO A 467 5.81 -18.19 -8.91
N ALA A 468 6.96 -18.26 -8.24
CA ALA A 468 7.81 -19.45 -8.20
C ALA A 468 7.09 -20.68 -7.63
N ILE A 469 6.03 -20.52 -6.83
CA ILE A 469 5.28 -21.65 -6.29
C ILE A 469 4.63 -22.51 -7.39
N ILE A 470 4.34 -21.93 -8.55
CA ILE A 470 3.76 -22.63 -9.70
C ILE A 470 4.72 -23.70 -10.22
N GLY A 471 6.03 -23.46 -10.16
CA GLY A 471 7.07 -24.42 -10.57
C GLY A 471 6.98 -25.75 -9.80
N LYS A 472 6.50 -25.73 -8.55
CA LYS A 472 6.31 -26.96 -7.75
C LYS A 472 5.31 -27.94 -8.37
N ILE A 473 4.36 -27.47 -9.19
CA ILE A 473 3.38 -28.33 -9.87
C ILE A 473 4.09 -29.28 -10.86
N ALA A 474 5.24 -28.88 -11.41
CA ALA A 474 6.06 -29.74 -12.27
C ALA A 474 6.81 -30.83 -11.50
N GLU A 475 7.06 -30.65 -10.20
CA GLU A 475 7.85 -31.55 -9.35
C GLU A 475 6.96 -32.48 -8.50
N LEU A 476 6.05 -33.21 -9.14
CA LEU A 476 5.04 -34.04 -8.45
C LEU A 476 5.63 -35.14 -7.55
N GLU A 477 6.86 -35.58 -7.79
CA GLU A 477 7.55 -36.52 -6.90
C GLU A 477 7.81 -35.91 -5.51
N LYS A 478 8.10 -34.61 -5.45
CA LYS A 478 8.29 -33.87 -4.19
C LYS A 478 6.99 -33.28 -3.66
N HIS A 479 6.03 -33.01 -4.55
CA HIS A 479 4.76 -32.34 -4.25
C HIS A 479 3.55 -33.14 -4.75
N PRO A 480 3.30 -34.36 -4.23
CA PRO A 480 2.24 -35.24 -4.73
C PRO A 480 0.82 -34.65 -4.59
N ASN A 481 0.62 -33.79 -3.58
CA ASN A 481 -0.64 -33.10 -3.33
C ASN A 481 -1.03 -32.09 -4.43
N LEU A 482 -0.09 -31.71 -5.31
CA LEU A 482 -0.33 -30.78 -6.43
C LEU A 482 -0.75 -31.48 -7.72
N SER A 483 -0.89 -32.80 -7.72
CA SER A 483 -1.24 -33.60 -8.91
C SER A 483 -2.52 -33.13 -9.61
N ARG A 484 -3.54 -32.67 -8.86
CA ARG A 484 -4.77 -32.10 -9.43
C ARG A 484 -4.58 -30.79 -10.20
N LEU A 485 -3.52 -30.03 -9.92
CA LEU A 485 -3.23 -28.76 -10.59
C LEU A 485 -2.37 -28.94 -11.86
N LYS A 486 -1.93 -30.17 -12.16
CA LYS A 486 -1.13 -30.48 -13.36
C LYS A 486 -1.75 -29.95 -14.67
N PRO A 487 -3.08 -30.02 -14.91
CA PRO A 487 -3.69 -29.46 -16.12
C PRO A 487 -3.46 -27.96 -16.26
N ILE A 488 -3.43 -27.20 -15.17
CA ILE A 488 -3.16 -25.75 -15.18
C ILE A 488 -1.73 -25.51 -15.67
N TYR A 489 -0.75 -26.17 -15.05
CA TYR A 489 0.66 -26.03 -15.43
C TYR A 489 0.90 -26.38 -16.90
N ALA A 490 0.30 -27.48 -17.38
CA ALA A 490 0.46 -27.94 -18.75
C ALA A 490 -0.09 -26.96 -19.81
N ASN A 491 -1.01 -26.07 -19.42
CA ASN A 491 -1.63 -25.08 -20.29
C ASN A 491 -1.09 -23.65 -20.07
N LEU A 492 -0.02 -23.49 -19.29
CA LEU A 492 0.64 -22.19 -19.17
C LEU A 492 1.37 -21.84 -20.48
N PRO A 493 1.42 -20.55 -20.86
CA PRO A 493 2.26 -20.08 -21.97
C PRO A 493 3.73 -20.52 -21.85
N ASN A 494 4.37 -20.77 -23.00
CA ASN A 494 5.74 -21.29 -23.05
C ASN A 494 6.76 -20.37 -22.36
N ASN A 495 6.64 -19.05 -22.51
CA ASN A 495 7.50 -18.08 -21.82
C ASN A 495 7.42 -18.26 -20.30
N ILE A 496 6.22 -18.44 -19.75
CA ILE A 496 6.02 -18.64 -18.31
C ILE A 496 6.67 -19.94 -17.84
N GLN A 497 6.45 -21.06 -18.56
CA GLN A 497 7.05 -22.34 -18.20
C GLN A 497 8.58 -22.29 -18.21
N VAL A 498 9.17 -21.64 -19.22
CA VAL A 498 10.63 -21.44 -19.31
C VAL A 498 11.14 -20.59 -18.15
N SER A 499 10.51 -19.45 -17.86
CA SER A 499 10.91 -18.60 -16.74
C SER A 499 10.82 -19.30 -15.37
N LEU A 500 9.81 -20.16 -15.18
CA LEU A 500 9.71 -20.98 -13.97
C LEU A 500 10.86 -21.99 -13.85
N GLN A 501 11.26 -22.61 -14.96
CA GLN A 501 12.39 -23.56 -15.00
C GLN A 501 13.75 -22.88 -14.80
N GLU A 502 13.92 -21.68 -15.31
CA GLU A 502 15.15 -20.87 -15.17
C GLU A 502 15.27 -20.17 -13.81
N GLY A 503 14.23 -20.25 -12.96
CA GLY A 503 14.22 -19.55 -11.67
C GLY A 503 13.98 -18.04 -11.76
N SER A 504 13.61 -17.52 -12.94
CA SER A 504 13.32 -16.10 -13.19
C SER A 504 11.85 -15.72 -12.90
N ALA A 505 11.15 -16.52 -12.08
CA ALA A 505 9.74 -16.36 -11.77
C ALA A 505 9.33 -14.97 -11.24
N ALA A 506 10.29 -14.22 -10.68
CA ALA A 506 10.12 -12.83 -10.26
C ALA A 506 9.73 -11.88 -11.40
N ALA A 507 10.10 -12.19 -12.64
CA ALA A 507 9.84 -11.37 -13.83
C ALA A 507 8.48 -11.67 -14.52
N LEU A 508 7.71 -12.63 -13.99
CA LEU A 508 6.46 -13.09 -14.63
C LEU A 508 5.32 -12.07 -14.59
N LEU A 509 5.45 -10.97 -13.85
CA LEU A 509 4.39 -9.98 -13.77
C LEU A 509 4.39 -9.07 -15.00
N ALA A 510 3.28 -9.10 -15.74
CA ALA A 510 3.07 -8.25 -16.90
C ALA A 510 3.01 -6.76 -16.52
N SER A 511 2.57 -6.41 -15.30
CA SER A 511 2.46 -5.01 -14.87
C SER A 511 3.71 -4.42 -14.23
N ASP A 512 4.83 -5.15 -14.14
CA ASP A 512 6.02 -4.70 -13.38
C ASP A 512 6.88 -3.66 -14.13
N PHE A 513 6.71 -3.50 -15.44
CA PHE A 513 7.42 -2.48 -16.21
C PHE A 513 7.03 -1.05 -15.77
N LEU A 514 7.89 -0.07 -16.08
CA LEU A 514 7.80 1.32 -15.59
C LEU A 514 7.78 1.45 -14.05
N GLY A 515 8.49 0.57 -13.34
CA GLY A 515 8.63 0.63 -11.88
C GLY A 515 7.33 0.28 -11.17
N ALA A 516 6.67 -0.80 -11.60
CA ALA A 516 5.38 -1.23 -11.11
C ALA A 516 4.22 -0.24 -11.41
N PHE A 517 4.21 0.36 -12.61
CA PHE A 517 3.09 1.19 -13.12
C PHE A 517 2.52 0.69 -14.45
N GLY A 518 3.15 -0.29 -15.09
CA GLY A 518 2.74 -0.82 -16.40
C GLY A 518 1.28 -1.25 -16.46
N GLY A 519 0.79 -1.82 -15.36
CA GLY A 519 -0.59 -2.28 -15.22
C GLY A 519 -1.65 -1.21 -15.49
N PHE A 520 -1.39 0.08 -15.23
CA PHE A 520 -2.39 1.12 -15.50
C PHE A 520 -2.67 1.31 -16.99
N PHE A 521 -1.71 1.00 -17.86
CA PHE A 521 -1.80 1.33 -19.27
C PHE A 521 -2.67 0.36 -20.06
N ASP A 522 -2.66 -0.92 -19.72
CA ASP A 522 -3.45 -1.91 -20.44
C ASP A 522 -4.11 -2.89 -19.47
N LYS A 523 -5.42 -3.10 -19.65
CA LYS A 523 -6.19 -4.04 -18.84
C LYS A 523 -5.64 -5.46 -18.95
N ARG A 524 -5.11 -5.85 -20.12
CA ARG A 524 -4.55 -7.19 -20.36
C ARG A 524 -3.41 -7.53 -19.41
N TYR A 525 -2.61 -6.55 -19.01
CA TYR A 525 -1.52 -6.76 -18.03
C TYR A 525 -2.06 -7.04 -16.64
N ARG A 526 -3.18 -6.40 -16.27
CA ARG A 526 -3.86 -6.62 -14.99
C ARG A 526 -4.64 -7.94 -14.98
N ASP A 527 -5.27 -8.31 -16.09
CA ASP A 527 -5.89 -9.63 -16.28
C ASP A 527 -4.85 -10.75 -16.11
N HIS A 528 -3.71 -10.63 -16.79
CA HIS A 528 -2.58 -11.55 -16.65
C HIS A 528 -2.17 -11.72 -15.19
N ASP A 529 -1.85 -10.62 -14.51
CA ASP A 529 -1.35 -10.67 -13.14
C ASP A 529 -2.39 -11.22 -12.16
N PHE A 530 -3.66 -10.88 -12.35
CA PHE A 530 -4.76 -11.41 -11.53
C PHE A 530 -4.89 -12.93 -11.68
N ILE A 531 -4.88 -13.46 -12.90
CA ILE A 531 -4.94 -14.91 -13.13
C ILE A 531 -3.70 -15.61 -12.58
N LEU A 532 -2.52 -15.05 -12.79
CA LEU A 532 -1.28 -15.58 -12.20
C LEU A 532 -1.37 -15.61 -10.66
N GLY A 533 -1.95 -14.56 -10.06
CA GLY A 533 -2.24 -14.48 -8.63
C GLY A 533 -3.20 -15.56 -8.14
N ARG A 534 -4.29 -15.82 -8.87
CA ARG A 534 -5.23 -16.92 -8.56
C ARG A 534 -4.52 -18.27 -8.56
N ILE A 535 -3.75 -18.57 -9.61
CA ILE A 535 -3.00 -19.82 -9.72
C ILE A 535 -2.01 -19.96 -8.56
N CYS A 536 -1.31 -18.88 -8.17
CA CYS A 536 -0.42 -18.89 -7.01
C CYS A 536 -1.18 -19.17 -5.70
N GLY A 537 -2.31 -18.50 -5.50
CA GLY A 537 -3.14 -18.62 -4.29
C GLY A 537 -3.67 -20.03 -4.10
N ILE A 538 -4.26 -20.61 -5.14
CA ILE A 538 -4.80 -21.98 -5.08
C ILE A 538 -3.69 -23.03 -4.93
N THR A 539 -2.56 -22.87 -5.62
CA THR A 539 -1.38 -23.74 -5.46
C THR A 539 -0.87 -23.69 -4.02
N TRP A 540 -0.81 -22.50 -3.42
CA TRP A 540 -0.38 -22.33 -2.04
C TRP A 540 -1.34 -23.01 -1.05
N LEU A 541 -2.65 -22.84 -1.24
CA LEU A 541 -3.69 -23.47 -0.42
C LEU A 541 -3.62 -25.01 -0.48
N HIS A 542 -3.44 -25.58 -1.67
CA HIS A 542 -3.30 -27.02 -1.87
C HIS A 542 -2.03 -27.56 -1.18
N GLU A 543 -0.89 -26.88 -1.36
CA GLU A 543 0.40 -27.27 -0.79
C GLU A 543 0.45 -27.19 0.75
N HIS A 544 -0.13 -26.13 1.35
CA HIS A 544 0.08 -25.81 2.76
C HIS A 544 -1.13 -26.06 3.66
N CYS A 545 -2.33 -26.08 3.09
CA CYS A 545 -3.58 -26.13 3.84
C CYS A 545 -4.45 -27.36 3.50
N ASN A 546 -4.03 -28.19 2.53
CA ASN A 546 -4.78 -29.35 2.04
C ASN A 546 -6.22 -28.97 1.62
N VAL A 547 -6.37 -27.79 1.01
CA VAL A 547 -7.62 -27.41 0.34
C VAL A 547 -7.74 -28.25 -0.92
N GLU A 548 -8.91 -28.84 -1.17
CA GLU A 548 -9.18 -29.56 -2.40
C GLU A 548 -9.77 -28.62 -3.45
N ILE A 549 -9.27 -28.70 -4.68
CA ILE A 549 -9.89 -28.07 -5.85
C ILE A 549 -10.80 -29.07 -6.58
N SER A 550 -11.94 -28.60 -7.07
CA SER A 550 -12.84 -29.39 -7.93
C SER A 550 -12.36 -29.42 -9.39
N GLU A 551 -12.77 -30.42 -10.16
CA GLU A 551 -12.45 -30.51 -11.59
C GLU A 551 -12.96 -29.30 -12.38
N ALA A 552 -14.17 -28.82 -12.08
CA ALA A 552 -14.76 -27.66 -12.72
C ALA A 552 -13.94 -26.37 -12.51
N GLU A 553 -13.38 -26.17 -11.31
CA GLU A 553 -12.50 -25.04 -11.01
C GLU A 553 -11.14 -25.15 -11.70
N VAL A 554 -10.59 -26.37 -11.83
CA VAL A 554 -9.38 -26.61 -12.62
C VAL A 554 -9.62 -26.24 -14.08
N GLU A 555 -10.73 -26.68 -14.66
CA GLU A 555 -11.09 -26.35 -16.03
C GLU A 555 -11.33 -24.85 -16.24
N GLU A 556 -11.93 -24.16 -15.26
CA GLU A 556 -12.09 -22.70 -15.27
C GLU A 556 -10.72 -22.01 -15.30
N LEU A 557 -9.81 -22.36 -14.39
CA LEU A 557 -8.47 -21.78 -14.35
C LEU A 557 -7.65 -22.09 -15.59
N VAL A 558 -7.83 -23.26 -16.21
CA VAL A 558 -7.20 -23.58 -17.51
C VAL A 558 -7.72 -22.66 -18.60
N ARG A 559 -9.04 -22.46 -18.70
CA ARG A 559 -9.64 -21.54 -19.69
C ARG A 559 -9.17 -20.11 -19.47
N ASP A 560 -9.12 -19.66 -18.22
CA ASP A 560 -8.64 -18.32 -17.86
C ASP A 560 -7.16 -18.15 -18.18
N ALA A 561 -6.33 -19.15 -17.86
CA ALA A 561 -4.91 -19.15 -18.17
C ALA A 561 -4.67 -18.99 -19.68
N GLN A 562 -5.37 -19.78 -20.51
CA GLN A 562 -5.27 -19.72 -21.96
C GLN A 562 -5.77 -18.39 -22.55
N LYS A 563 -6.74 -17.75 -21.89
CA LYS A 563 -7.36 -16.51 -22.37
C LYS A 563 -6.60 -15.25 -21.98
N TYR A 564 -6.05 -15.21 -20.77
CA TYR A 564 -5.57 -13.98 -20.15
C TYR A 564 -4.07 -13.94 -19.88
N LEU A 565 -3.40 -15.10 -19.77
CA LEU A 565 -1.94 -15.09 -19.66
C LEU A 565 -1.31 -14.75 -21.01
N LEU A 566 -0.21 -14.02 -20.97
CA LEU A 566 0.43 -13.45 -22.15
C LEU A 566 1.57 -14.35 -22.59
N ASP A 567 1.61 -14.64 -23.88
CA ASP A 567 2.66 -15.45 -24.50
C ASP A 567 4.02 -14.72 -24.58
N LYS A 568 4.03 -13.41 -24.34
CA LYS A 568 5.22 -12.56 -24.39
C LYS A 568 5.14 -11.49 -23.31
N ASP A 569 6.29 -11.16 -22.76
CA ASP A 569 6.40 -10.12 -21.74
C ASP A 569 6.17 -8.74 -22.37
N PRO A 570 5.34 -7.88 -21.74
CA PRO A 570 5.06 -6.55 -22.24
C PRO A 570 6.32 -5.70 -22.45
N GLN A 571 6.42 -5.06 -23.59
CA GLN A 571 7.49 -4.11 -23.90
C GLN A 571 6.96 -2.68 -23.97
N PRO A 572 7.76 -1.65 -23.62
CA PRO A 572 7.36 -0.25 -23.79
C PRO A 572 6.96 0.11 -25.24
N ALA A 573 7.45 -0.66 -26.22
CA ALA A 573 7.08 -0.53 -27.62
C ALA A 573 5.60 -0.86 -27.89
N ASP A 574 5.01 -1.77 -27.11
CA ASP A 574 3.64 -2.27 -27.27
C ASP A 574 2.58 -1.23 -26.86
N LEU A 575 2.98 -0.18 -26.15
CA LEU A 575 2.09 0.90 -25.75
C LEU A 575 1.54 1.65 -26.96
N LYS A 576 0.25 1.97 -26.90
CA LYS A 576 -0.43 2.81 -27.87
C LYS A 576 0.25 4.18 -27.96
N PHE A 577 0.11 4.84 -29.10
CA PHE A 577 0.65 6.18 -29.29
C PHE A 577 0.09 7.19 -28.26
N SER A 578 -1.22 7.13 -28.00
CA SER A 578 -1.91 7.90 -26.94
C SER A 578 -1.29 7.68 -25.55
N GLN A 579 -0.95 6.44 -25.19
CA GLN A 579 -0.29 6.09 -23.93
C GLN A 579 1.14 6.61 -23.85
N LYS A 580 1.90 6.55 -24.95
CA LYS A 580 3.27 7.12 -25.03
C LYS A 580 3.24 8.63 -24.79
N ILE A 581 2.26 9.35 -25.33
CA ILE A 581 2.08 10.79 -25.08
C ILE A 581 1.69 11.05 -23.61
N ARG A 582 0.83 10.22 -23.01
CA ARG A 582 0.49 10.30 -21.57
C ARG A 582 1.74 10.20 -20.69
N ILE A 583 2.63 9.23 -20.97
CA ILE A 583 3.91 9.07 -20.26
C ILE A 583 4.76 10.34 -20.41
N ALA A 584 4.92 10.84 -21.64
CA ALA A 584 5.68 12.06 -21.88
C ALA A 584 5.10 13.26 -21.11
N ARG A 585 3.77 13.39 -21.07
CA ARG A 585 3.07 14.43 -20.32
C ARG A 585 3.28 14.31 -18.81
N MET A 586 3.21 13.10 -18.27
CA MET A 586 3.52 12.83 -16.86
C MET A 586 4.95 13.24 -16.53
N GLY A 587 5.91 12.94 -17.42
CA GLY A 587 7.30 13.39 -17.31
C GLY A 587 7.44 14.93 -17.31
N LEU A 588 6.73 15.62 -18.20
CA LEU A 588 6.69 17.10 -18.23
C LEU A 588 6.13 17.70 -16.94
N ARG A 589 5.03 17.12 -16.44
CA ARG A 589 4.41 17.54 -15.18
C ARG A 589 5.33 17.31 -14.00
N ALA A 590 5.96 16.14 -13.93
CA ALA A 590 6.96 15.83 -12.92
C ALA A 590 8.11 16.84 -12.96
N LEU A 591 8.70 17.08 -14.12
CA LEU A 591 9.77 18.07 -14.29
C LEU A 591 9.33 19.47 -13.84
N ARG A 592 8.10 19.88 -14.15
CA ARG A 592 7.54 21.17 -13.69
C ARG A 592 7.50 21.24 -12.16
N ILE A 593 7.08 20.16 -11.49
CA ILE A 593 7.04 20.07 -10.02
C ILE A 593 8.43 20.23 -9.43
N VAL A 594 9.43 19.49 -9.93
CA VAL A 594 10.82 19.63 -9.43
C VAL A 594 11.40 21.00 -9.69
N VAL A 595 11.18 21.57 -10.87
CA VAL A 595 11.60 22.95 -11.14
C VAL A 595 10.93 23.87 -10.14
N THR A 596 9.64 23.71 -9.84
CA THR A 596 8.92 24.53 -8.85
C THR A 596 9.55 24.43 -7.45
N GLU A 597 9.78 23.21 -6.95
CA GLU A 597 10.25 22.94 -5.59
C GLU A 597 11.76 23.18 -5.39
N SER A 598 12.55 23.29 -6.46
CA SER A 598 13.98 23.57 -6.37
C SER A 598 14.29 24.90 -5.65
N LYS A 599 15.20 24.89 -4.67
CA LYS A 599 15.63 26.11 -3.95
C LYS A 599 16.57 26.95 -4.83
N ILE A 600 16.35 28.26 -4.86
CA ILE A 600 17.29 29.19 -5.50
C ILE A 600 18.37 29.55 -4.48
N ILE A 601 19.63 29.18 -4.77
CA ILE A 601 20.76 29.43 -3.87
C ILE A 601 21.49 30.70 -4.33
N GLY A 602 21.65 31.68 -3.43
CA GLY A 602 22.47 32.87 -3.64
C GLY A 602 21.70 34.11 -4.14
N LEU A 603 21.97 35.26 -3.50
CA LEU A 603 21.26 36.52 -3.71
C LEU A 603 21.46 37.15 -5.09
N ALA A 604 22.68 37.08 -5.62
CA ALA A 604 23.04 37.68 -6.92
C ALA A 604 22.35 36.97 -8.09
N TRP A 605 22.00 35.70 -7.91
CA TRP A 605 21.39 34.87 -8.93
C TRP A 605 19.86 34.79 -8.80
N LEU A 606 19.28 35.37 -7.75
CA LEU A 606 17.84 35.27 -7.46
C LEU A 606 16.96 35.81 -8.58
N PHE A 607 17.37 36.92 -9.19
CA PHE A 607 16.62 37.56 -10.27
C PHE A 607 16.77 36.81 -11.59
N VAL A 608 18.00 36.49 -11.98
CA VAL A 608 18.27 35.80 -13.26
C VAL A 608 17.75 34.37 -13.22
N LEU A 609 18.11 33.59 -12.18
CA LEU A 609 17.61 32.22 -12.02
C LEU A 609 16.12 32.20 -11.70
N GLY A 610 15.57 33.20 -11.01
CA GLY A 610 14.13 33.31 -10.77
C GLY A 610 13.32 33.50 -12.04
N VAL A 611 13.77 34.39 -12.95
CA VAL A 611 13.12 34.59 -14.26
C VAL A 611 13.29 33.37 -15.17
N VAL A 612 14.48 32.76 -15.19
CA VAL A 612 14.73 31.51 -15.94
C VAL A 612 13.86 30.38 -15.42
N LYS A 613 13.77 30.22 -14.09
CA LYS A 613 12.92 29.22 -13.41
C LYS A 613 11.44 29.45 -13.74
N LEU A 614 10.94 30.68 -13.66
CA LEU A 614 9.55 31.00 -14.00
C LEU A 614 9.25 30.73 -15.49
N SER A 615 10.19 31.07 -16.38
CA SER A 615 10.08 30.81 -17.82
C SER A 615 10.07 29.32 -18.12
N ALA A 616 10.93 28.54 -17.45
CA ALA A 616 10.96 27.08 -17.56
C ALA A 616 9.65 26.45 -17.05
N ILE A 617 9.12 26.91 -15.92
CA ILE A 617 7.82 26.48 -15.37
C ILE A 617 6.71 26.75 -16.39
N LEU A 618 6.67 27.95 -16.98
CA LEU A 618 5.66 28.32 -17.97
C LEU A 618 5.78 27.49 -19.25
N LEU A 619 7.00 27.27 -19.74
CA LEU A 619 7.25 26.43 -20.91
C LEU A 619 6.78 24.99 -20.68
N LEU A 620 7.14 24.39 -19.54
CA LEU A 620 6.71 23.03 -19.18
C LEU A 620 5.19 22.95 -19.05
N ALA A 621 4.55 23.99 -18.49
CA ALA A 621 3.09 24.06 -18.41
C ALA A 621 2.43 24.14 -19.81
N ILE A 622 3.00 24.90 -20.74
CA ILE A 622 2.51 24.98 -22.14
C ILE A 622 2.67 23.63 -22.83
N LEU A 623 3.83 22.99 -22.72
CA LEU A 623 4.07 21.66 -23.30
C LEU A 623 3.11 20.61 -22.74
N GLU A 624 2.81 20.67 -21.43
CA GLU A 624 1.83 19.81 -20.78
C GLU A 624 0.40 20.04 -21.32
N ILE A 625 -0.01 21.29 -21.54
CA ILE A 625 -1.30 21.62 -22.19
C ILE A 625 -1.35 21.05 -23.61
N LEU A 626 -0.29 21.26 -24.41
CA LEU A 626 -0.25 20.78 -25.79
C LEU A 626 -0.35 19.26 -25.85
N ALA A 627 0.38 18.55 -24.98
CA ALA A 627 0.27 17.10 -24.85
C ALA A 627 -1.15 16.69 -24.41
N THR A 628 -1.79 17.42 -23.49
CA THR A 628 -3.19 17.18 -23.07
C THR A 628 -4.17 17.30 -24.24
N LEU A 629 -4.05 18.36 -25.04
CA LEU A 629 -4.88 18.58 -26.24
C LEU A 629 -4.67 17.48 -27.28
N PHE A 630 -3.40 17.09 -27.49
CA PHE A 630 -3.07 16.05 -28.44
C PHE A 630 -3.62 14.68 -28.03
N ILE A 631 -3.57 14.35 -26.73
CA ILE A 631 -4.23 13.14 -26.20
C ILE A 631 -5.74 13.18 -26.44
N GLY A 632 -6.39 14.33 -26.19
CA GLY A 632 -7.83 14.48 -26.45
C GLY A 632 -8.19 14.24 -27.91
N LEU A 633 -7.34 14.68 -28.84
CA LEU A 633 -7.50 14.44 -30.27
C LEU A 633 -7.29 12.97 -30.64
N THR A 634 -6.22 12.34 -30.12
CA THR A 634 -5.94 10.91 -30.41
C THR A 634 -7.03 10.01 -29.85
N ASP A 635 -7.51 10.26 -28.62
CA ASP A 635 -8.58 9.48 -28.00
C ASP A 635 -9.90 9.62 -28.81
N MET A 636 -10.19 10.82 -29.33
CA MET A 636 -11.35 11.05 -30.19
C MET A 636 -11.24 10.25 -31.50
N VAL A 637 -10.07 10.29 -32.15
CA VAL A 637 -9.81 9.54 -33.39
C VAL A 637 -9.90 8.03 -33.15
N GLU A 638 -9.32 7.52 -32.07
CA GLU A 638 -9.39 6.10 -31.69
C GLU A 638 -10.85 5.67 -31.44
N ARG A 639 -11.64 6.49 -30.74
CA ARG A 639 -13.07 6.21 -30.50
C ARG A 639 -13.88 6.22 -31.79
N MET A 640 -13.65 7.19 -32.68
CA MET A 640 -14.31 7.25 -33.98
C MET A 640 -13.95 6.04 -34.85
N HIS A 641 -12.69 5.62 -34.86
CA HIS A 641 -12.24 4.43 -35.57
C HIS A 641 -12.92 3.17 -35.01
N LYS A 642 -12.97 3.02 -33.67
CA LYS A 642 -13.64 1.89 -33.00
C LYS A 642 -15.15 1.85 -33.28
N MET A 643 -15.81 3.00 -33.39
CA MET A 643 -17.23 3.09 -33.77
C MET A 643 -17.47 2.78 -35.25
N MET A 644 -16.55 3.16 -36.14
CA MET A 644 -16.71 2.94 -37.59
C MET A 644 -16.34 1.52 -38.05
N PHE A 645 -15.36 0.89 -37.42
CA PHE A 645 -14.79 -0.38 -37.91
C PHE A 645 -15.02 -1.58 -36.97
N GLY A 646 -15.66 -1.37 -35.82
CA GLY A 646 -15.90 -2.42 -34.81
C GLY A 646 -14.61 -2.84 -34.09
N SER A 647 -14.74 -3.41 -32.89
CA SER A 647 -13.60 -3.96 -32.16
C SER A 647 -13.10 -5.23 -32.86
N GLY A 648 -12.01 -5.14 -33.62
CA GLY A 648 -11.19 -6.32 -33.91
C GLY A 648 -10.75 -6.94 -32.60
N SER A 649 -11.08 -8.22 -32.41
CA SER A 649 -10.79 -9.07 -31.24
C SER A 649 -9.31 -9.15 -30.93
#